data_AF-Q4DZY6-F1
#
_entry.id   AF-Q4DZY6-F1
#
_cell.length_a   1.000
_cell.length_b   1.000
_cell.length_c   1.000
_cell.angle_alpha   90.00
_cell.angle_beta   90.00
_cell.angle_gamma   90.00
#
_symmetry.space_group_name_H-M   'P 1'
#
loop_
_entity.id
_entity.type
_entity.pdbx_description
1 polymer ?
#
loop_
_entity_poly.entity_id
_entity_poly.type
_entity_poly.pdbx_seq_one_letter_code
_entity_poly.pdbx_strand_id
1 'polypeptide(L)'
;MLTKSGGVEAKLEALQSKLEAMHADIKKIVPHSVSFLNEDNSVTRSTPVQSFTNGTAVMEMPTIPIGRGSRLNAASPAAEASPNTTPSSFFLPVISGGGSPKRVGFQEKGHGAETTNSLNTRRKAEAARQKLQEFVKPMILSPGEENVAELRSAPCAWLLSIALACSYVSGESITIEDILRQNRLGLHYVSFPSVTLAELFDVTNEFLTDHPKLREMRVHCEVATFDSETVEELGEVMGTGERLPIMTLSQFRKDLSNCDPHSICVLNFDPYLIEQHEIRMRLNYMELNETDYPMETIVPRWPAKNQGTFGLILNFSPALHTVTVGTPILLENGRIVIQEHTVPVQVLYKALCVKDNYCNRSRGFVRVFISDQPVEKVPSIFPLNVLDGSLTGGLLTTALDTSISPHILGLSIMHHLVTNVLLDDTEQRRQNATNFCDVMLRGIPVTLVCQQLGLGIATIVGGSNKASVPSAFSWYRVLLKKLKIEDAIALGIVLVERRGGAEDGPVNISDDTFMRHIELAVESGSVMLMGFDVNVALNVKVDNRPEPCHFAIVIGMDQERGIVRLADVNVKKYRKTWHLPVTRLYSAVIGYGYIVAAKSRKTIEKLNATGFEQSILSEARYALPPTQRLLRFEYPKKNYVVTILADAFARLGFKADVESVVNFSGFHLSFMLSEHLPLENAATVARNYSHTHAEDGVSVATRHMDKGATGSTLQGLLQQIRFALQFPESRCLIVNFQTSIIHANKAVWNGSNGGSYAIVLHFDESSSLVTLSDSNHESFYRTWVCPLDVLFDAVSAVDSIALRARGTLMLTTTSQRDMYLDCYGYDMRHSIVHHPFKPSVWPAFHCLALVASEMSRGDSTTGQSVQFSAEDFLYSLSSFSVHNVLRNELESEHIAALANTAFERLEIPLEANAVDVTISGSFIKACCDETVNGKPVTMTLLGYDTRPIHRVAGFSVAAINRVRGTEKEGFVQLVEGNGCTFGSVWERPAQELQFAVTAMVRIRRR
;
A
#
# COMPACT_ATOMS: atom_id res chain seq x y z
N MET A 1 18.09 13.18 -64.68
CA MET A 1 17.10 12.07 -64.65
C MET A 1 17.84 10.83 -64.18
N LEU A 2 17.26 10.13 -63.21
CA LEU A 2 17.90 9.22 -62.23
C LEU A 2 18.61 9.91 -61.06
N THR A 3 18.38 9.32 -59.87
CA THR A 3 18.95 9.50 -58.52
C THR A 3 18.56 10.73 -57.67
N LYS A 4 17.61 10.55 -56.73
CA LYS A 4 17.67 11.13 -55.36
C LYS A 4 16.91 10.24 -54.37
N SER A 5 17.60 9.22 -53.85
CA SER A 5 17.28 8.58 -52.58
C SER A 5 17.66 9.53 -51.44
N GLY A 6 16.69 10.30 -50.94
CA GLY A 6 16.83 11.05 -49.69
C GLY A 6 16.78 10.08 -48.52
N GLY A 7 17.96 9.78 -47.97
CA GLY A 7 18.19 8.79 -46.92
C GLY A 7 17.49 9.12 -45.60
N VAL A 8 17.23 8.07 -44.83
CA VAL A 8 16.56 8.06 -43.53
C VAL A 8 17.13 9.09 -42.54
N GLU A 9 18.43 9.41 -42.65
CA GLU A 9 19.11 10.42 -41.81
C GLU A 9 18.49 11.81 -41.90
N ALA A 10 18.12 12.30 -43.09
CA ALA A 10 17.50 13.61 -43.24
C ALA A 10 16.08 13.66 -42.61
N LYS A 11 15.39 12.51 -42.53
CA LYS A 11 14.12 12.41 -41.80
C LYS A 11 14.34 12.34 -40.29
N LEU A 12 15.43 11.74 -39.84
CA LEU A 12 15.79 11.66 -38.42
C LEU A 12 16.20 13.04 -37.87
N GLU A 13 17.02 13.80 -38.59
CA GLU A 13 17.38 15.18 -38.21
C GLU A 13 16.15 16.10 -38.18
N ALA A 14 15.24 15.96 -39.14
CA ALA A 14 13.99 16.74 -39.16
C ALA A 14 13.06 16.38 -37.99
N LEU A 15 13.06 15.13 -37.53
CA LEU A 15 12.33 14.71 -36.32
C LEU A 15 13.00 15.23 -35.05
N GLN A 16 14.32 15.19 -34.97
CA GLN A 16 15.08 15.68 -33.82
C GLN A 16 14.93 17.21 -33.64
N SER A 17 15.03 17.99 -34.72
CA SER A 17 14.72 19.43 -34.69
C SER A 17 13.28 19.74 -34.26
N LYS A 18 12.30 18.90 -34.65
CA LYS A 18 10.91 19.04 -34.17
C LYS A 18 10.76 18.71 -32.68
N LEU A 19 11.49 17.71 -32.19
CA LEU A 19 11.49 17.32 -30.78
C LEU A 19 12.13 18.40 -29.89
N GLU A 20 13.21 19.02 -30.37
CA GLU A 20 13.89 20.15 -29.70
C GLU A 20 13.00 21.40 -29.67
N ALA A 21 12.30 21.70 -30.77
CA ALA A 21 11.32 22.79 -30.81
C ALA A 21 10.16 22.56 -29.83
N MET A 22 9.62 21.32 -29.74
CA MET A 22 8.60 21.00 -28.74
C MET A 22 9.12 21.10 -27.31
N HIS A 23 10.36 20.68 -27.02
CA HIS A 23 10.96 20.87 -25.70
C HIS A 23 11.14 22.35 -25.34
N ALA A 24 11.49 23.20 -26.31
CA ALA A 24 11.57 24.65 -26.10
C ALA A 24 10.20 25.27 -25.84
N ASP A 25 9.13 24.74 -26.44
CA ASP A 25 7.76 25.22 -26.21
C ASP A 25 7.17 24.72 -24.89
N ILE A 26 7.49 23.48 -24.46
CA ILE A 26 7.11 22.98 -23.13
C ILE A 26 7.78 23.82 -22.02
N LYS A 27 9.03 24.24 -22.21
CA LYS A 27 9.71 25.16 -21.29
C LYS A 27 9.06 26.55 -21.20
N LYS A 28 8.28 26.97 -22.20
CA LYS A 28 7.54 28.25 -22.18
C LYS A 28 6.17 28.16 -21.50
N ILE A 29 5.66 26.95 -21.24
CA ILE A 29 4.30 26.72 -20.71
C ILE A 29 4.29 26.62 -19.16
N VAL A 30 5.45 26.78 -18.51
CA VAL A 30 5.53 26.92 -17.05
C VAL A 30 5.88 28.36 -16.66
N PRO A 31 4.90 29.19 -16.27
CA PRO A 31 5.13 30.28 -15.36
C PRO A 31 4.46 29.96 -14.02
N HIS A 32 5.27 29.84 -12.97
CA HIS A 32 5.04 30.31 -11.59
C HIS A 32 6.02 29.59 -10.65
N SER A 33 7.29 29.98 -10.74
CA SER A 33 8.23 29.83 -9.64
C SER A 33 7.90 30.89 -8.58
N VAL A 34 7.64 30.43 -7.35
CA VAL A 34 7.64 31.28 -6.16
C VAL A 34 9.11 31.52 -5.81
N SER A 35 9.60 32.72 -6.13
CA SER A 35 10.94 33.18 -5.76
C SER A 35 10.91 33.70 -4.32
N PHE A 36 11.69 33.06 -3.44
CA PHE A 36 12.19 33.67 -2.21
C PHE A 36 13.68 33.99 -2.43
N LEU A 37 14.00 35.27 -2.57
CA LEU A 37 15.37 35.76 -2.43
C LEU A 37 15.38 36.90 -1.40
N ASN A 38 16.02 36.61 -0.27
CA ASN A 38 16.65 37.61 0.59
C ASN A 38 17.96 38.04 -0.08
N GLU A 39 18.15 39.34 -0.27
CA GLU A 39 19.49 39.94 -0.34
C GLU A 39 19.64 40.89 0.85
N ASP A 40 20.55 40.54 1.75
CA ASP A 40 21.14 41.47 2.71
C ASP A 40 22.52 41.89 2.18
N ASN A 41 22.75 43.20 2.01
CA ASN A 41 23.79 43.90 2.78
C ASN A 41 23.84 45.42 2.54
N SER A 42 23.38 46.15 3.55
CA SER A 42 24.05 47.26 4.25
C SER A 42 24.54 48.51 3.49
N VAL A 43 24.01 49.69 3.87
CA VAL A 43 24.72 50.77 4.62
C VAL A 43 24.12 52.18 4.31
N THR A 44 23.66 52.84 5.38
CA THR A 44 23.54 54.30 5.67
C THR A 44 22.35 55.18 5.20
N ARG A 45 21.71 55.73 6.26
CA ARG A 45 21.29 57.14 6.50
C ARG A 45 19.90 57.67 6.06
N SER A 46 19.03 57.76 7.08
CA SER A 46 18.28 58.94 7.58
C SER A 46 17.10 59.57 6.80
N THR A 47 15.88 59.25 7.27
CA THR A 47 14.73 60.15 7.69
C THR A 47 14.05 61.12 6.68
N PRO A 48 12.82 61.64 6.94
CA PRO A 48 11.51 61.09 6.58
C PRO A 48 10.66 62.09 5.73
N VAL A 49 9.39 61.77 5.36
CA VAL A 49 8.20 62.68 5.33
C VAL A 49 7.05 62.14 4.42
N GLN A 50 5.87 62.08 5.04
CA GLN A 50 4.45 62.24 4.64
C GLN A 50 3.94 62.15 3.17
N SER A 51 2.86 61.37 3.04
CA SER A 51 1.61 61.49 2.26
C SER A 51 1.52 62.45 1.06
N PHE A 52 0.98 61.97 -0.08
CA PHE A 52 -0.31 62.40 -0.65
C PHE A 52 -0.74 61.49 -1.84
N THR A 53 -2.02 61.62 -2.18
CA THR A 53 -2.95 60.77 -2.95
C THR A 53 -2.93 60.89 -4.48
N ASN A 54 -3.39 59.79 -5.12
CA ASN A 54 -4.11 59.62 -6.41
C ASN A 54 -3.35 59.54 -7.76
N GLY A 55 -3.61 58.45 -8.51
CA GLY A 55 -3.51 58.39 -9.97
C GLY A 55 -3.19 57.03 -10.65
N THR A 56 -4.17 56.12 -10.72
CA THR A 56 -4.49 55.16 -11.83
C THR A 56 -3.41 54.34 -12.58
N ALA A 57 -3.46 53.01 -12.47
CA ALA A 57 -3.55 52.01 -13.59
C ALA A 57 -3.51 50.56 -13.03
N VAL A 58 -4.64 49.85 -12.95
CA VAL A 58 -5.04 48.70 -13.80
C VAL A 58 -4.13 47.45 -13.70
N MET A 59 -4.62 46.41 -13.01
CA MET A 59 -4.81 45.08 -13.61
C MET A 59 -5.82 44.25 -12.79
N GLU A 60 -7.03 44.17 -13.33
CA GLU A 60 -8.09 43.23 -12.98
C GLU A 60 -7.68 41.81 -13.42
N MET A 61 -7.88 40.82 -12.55
CA MET A 61 -7.93 39.41 -12.94
C MET A 61 -9.37 39.08 -13.38
N PRO A 62 -9.55 38.46 -14.56
CA PRO A 62 -10.84 38.40 -15.24
C PRO A 62 -11.76 37.29 -14.72
N THR A 63 -12.98 37.69 -14.37
CA THR A 63 -14.19 36.85 -14.53
C THR A 63 -14.38 36.52 -16.00
N ILE A 64 -14.50 35.23 -16.34
CA ILE A 64 -14.90 34.77 -17.69
C ILE A 64 -16.38 34.35 -17.65
N PRO A 65 -17.28 35.10 -18.30
CA PRO A 65 -18.61 34.62 -18.69
C PRO A 65 -18.78 34.63 -20.22
N ILE A 66 -18.93 33.47 -20.86
CA ILE A 66 -19.40 33.30 -22.26
C ILE A 66 -20.03 31.90 -22.35
N GLY A 67 -21.26 31.62 -22.80
CA GLY A 67 -22.36 32.43 -23.32
C GLY A 67 -23.59 31.52 -23.57
N ARG A 68 -24.79 32.04 -23.29
CA ARG A 68 -26.09 31.44 -23.64
C ARG A 68 -26.38 31.61 -25.14
N GLY A 69 -27.05 30.62 -25.76
CA GLY A 69 -27.58 30.79 -27.10
C GLY A 69 -28.39 29.63 -27.69
N SER A 70 -29.52 29.24 -27.09
CA SER A 70 -30.76 29.11 -27.86
C SER A 70 -31.98 29.33 -26.97
N ARG A 71 -32.77 30.32 -27.35
CA ARG A 71 -33.99 30.80 -26.72
C ARG A 71 -35.18 30.03 -27.31
N LEU A 72 -36.18 29.71 -26.48
CA LEU A 72 -37.59 30.02 -26.78
C LEU A 72 -38.34 30.30 -25.46
N ASN A 73 -38.48 31.62 -25.21
CA ASN A 73 -39.57 32.38 -24.61
C ASN A 73 -40.14 32.09 -23.19
N ALA A 74 -39.79 33.03 -22.29
CA ALA A 74 -40.59 33.68 -21.24
C ALA A 74 -41.98 34.16 -21.72
N ALA A 75 -42.99 34.51 -20.91
CA ALA A 75 -43.26 34.58 -19.47
C ALA A 75 -44.79 34.78 -19.26
N SER A 76 -45.32 34.24 -18.15
CA SER A 76 -46.29 34.75 -17.12
C SER A 76 -47.45 35.74 -17.47
N PRO A 77 -48.42 36.00 -16.55
CA PRO A 77 -49.47 35.12 -16.02
C PRO A 77 -50.86 35.83 -15.88
N ALA A 78 -51.81 35.13 -15.23
CA ALA A 78 -53.03 35.61 -14.52
C ALA A 78 -54.40 35.53 -15.23
N ALA A 79 -55.30 34.72 -14.66
CA ALA A 79 -56.67 35.10 -14.29
C ALA A 79 -57.35 34.01 -13.44
N GLU A 80 -58.09 34.47 -12.43
CA GLU A 80 -58.76 33.75 -11.32
C GLU A 80 -60.11 33.12 -11.72
N ALA A 81 -60.57 32.10 -10.96
CA ALA A 81 -61.88 32.07 -10.25
C ALA A 81 -62.33 30.64 -9.84
N SER A 82 -61.99 30.24 -8.60
CA SER A 82 -62.89 29.91 -7.46
C SER A 82 -63.95 28.75 -7.55
N PRO A 83 -64.58 28.29 -6.42
CA PRO A 83 -64.36 26.94 -5.83
C PRO A 83 -65.65 26.18 -5.38
N ASN A 84 -65.47 25.11 -4.56
CA ASN A 84 -66.44 24.24 -3.82
C ASN A 84 -66.66 22.87 -4.48
N THR A 85 -66.54 21.69 -3.85
CA THR A 85 -66.90 21.23 -2.48
C THR A 85 -66.10 19.96 -2.08
N THR A 86 -65.75 19.84 -0.80
CA THR A 86 -65.36 18.60 -0.05
C THR A 86 -66.62 17.86 0.50
N PRO A 87 -66.58 16.69 1.21
CA PRO A 87 -65.47 15.77 1.56
C PRO A 87 -65.76 14.23 1.47
N SER A 88 -64.68 13.45 1.63
CA SER A 88 -64.56 12.16 2.37
C SER A 88 -64.82 10.79 1.70
N SER A 89 -63.84 9.92 1.97
CA SER A 89 -63.88 8.47 2.23
C SER A 89 -63.56 7.48 1.10
N PHE A 90 -62.47 6.74 1.35
CA PHE A 90 -62.09 5.38 0.93
C PHE A 90 -62.46 4.91 -0.48
N PHE A 91 -61.45 4.65 -1.31
CA PHE A 91 -61.22 3.43 -2.10
C PHE A 91 -60.06 3.73 -3.06
N LEU A 92 -58.93 3.03 -2.93
CA LEU A 92 -57.95 2.87 -3.99
C LEU A 92 -58.48 1.76 -4.91
N PRO A 93 -58.84 2.02 -6.18
CA PRO A 93 -59.08 0.95 -7.12
C PRO A 93 -57.79 0.63 -7.87
N VAL A 94 -57.47 -0.66 -7.84
CA VAL A 94 -56.73 -1.37 -8.88
C VAL A 94 -57.22 -0.90 -10.26
N ILE A 95 -56.37 -0.21 -11.02
CA ILE A 95 -56.63 0.06 -12.43
C ILE A 95 -56.00 -1.08 -13.24
N SER A 96 -56.84 -2.07 -13.52
CA SER A 96 -56.71 -2.95 -14.67
C SER A 96 -56.92 -2.11 -15.94
N GLY A 97 -55.83 -1.72 -16.59
CA GLY A 97 -55.84 -1.08 -17.90
C GLY A 97 -55.84 -2.10 -19.03
N GLY A 98 -56.99 -2.74 -19.27
CA GLY A 98 -57.27 -3.45 -20.51
C GLY A 98 -57.53 -2.45 -21.64
N GLY A 99 -56.49 -2.15 -22.41
CA GLY A 99 -56.56 -1.32 -23.61
C GLY A 99 -56.10 -2.12 -24.83
N SER A 100 -57.05 -2.53 -25.65
CA SER A 100 -56.90 -3.13 -26.99
C SER A 100 -55.72 -2.54 -27.79
N PRO A 101 -54.83 -3.37 -28.37
CA PRO A 101 -53.82 -2.85 -29.27
C PRO A 101 -54.49 -2.44 -30.58
N LYS A 102 -54.46 -1.15 -30.87
CA LYS A 102 -54.71 -0.66 -32.23
C LYS A 102 -53.69 -1.33 -33.15
N ARG A 103 -54.23 -2.12 -34.07
CA ARG A 103 -53.59 -2.78 -35.20
C ARG A 103 -52.89 -1.71 -36.05
N VAL A 104 -51.64 -1.40 -35.74
CA VAL A 104 -50.73 -0.67 -36.63
C VAL A 104 -50.30 -1.67 -37.69
N GLY A 105 -50.63 -1.36 -38.94
CA GLY A 105 -50.28 -2.19 -40.09
C GLY A 105 -48.78 -2.40 -40.15
N PHE A 106 -48.36 -3.66 -40.08
CA PHE A 106 -47.08 -4.09 -40.60
C PHE A 106 -47.12 -3.88 -42.12
N GLN A 107 -46.49 -2.80 -42.58
CA GLN A 107 -45.96 -2.76 -43.94
C GLN A 107 -44.80 -3.75 -44.00
N GLU A 108 -44.96 -4.78 -44.81
CA GLU A 108 -43.86 -5.57 -45.37
C GLU A 108 -42.88 -4.62 -46.10
N LYS A 109 -41.82 -4.22 -45.40
CA LYS A 109 -40.59 -3.71 -46.01
C LYS A 109 -39.39 -4.19 -45.20
N GLY A 110 -38.66 -5.13 -45.79
CA GLY A 110 -37.23 -5.33 -45.54
C GLY A 110 -36.82 -6.49 -44.63
N HIS A 111 -37.05 -7.74 -45.08
CA HIS A 111 -36.13 -8.83 -44.73
C HIS A 111 -34.76 -8.54 -45.36
N GLY A 112 -33.86 -7.88 -44.62
CA GLY A 112 -32.50 -7.57 -45.11
C GLY A 112 -31.55 -6.80 -44.18
N ALA A 113 -31.95 -6.39 -42.96
CA ALA A 113 -31.13 -5.49 -42.13
C ALA A 113 -30.67 -6.04 -40.76
N GLU A 114 -31.26 -7.13 -40.23
CA GLU A 114 -30.81 -7.71 -38.94
C GLU A 114 -29.58 -8.62 -39.07
N THR A 115 -29.38 -9.23 -40.25
CA THR A 115 -28.22 -10.08 -40.53
C THR A 115 -26.93 -9.28 -40.74
N THR A 116 -27.01 -8.05 -41.28
CA THR A 116 -25.83 -7.21 -41.53
C THR A 116 -25.23 -6.62 -40.25
N ASN A 117 -26.06 -6.22 -39.26
CA ASN A 117 -25.56 -5.75 -37.97
C ASN A 117 -24.92 -6.88 -37.15
N SER A 118 -25.53 -8.07 -37.11
CA SER A 118 -24.95 -9.22 -36.39
C SER A 118 -23.65 -9.73 -37.03
N LEU A 119 -23.58 -9.78 -38.36
CA LEU A 119 -22.35 -10.10 -39.09
C LEU A 119 -21.24 -9.06 -38.85
N ASN A 120 -21.58 -7.76 -38.85
CA ASN A 120 -20.61 -6.70 -38.58
C ASN A 120 -20.08 -6.76 -37.15
N THR A 121 -20.94 -7.01 -36.14
CA THR A 121 -20.51 -7.18 -34.75
C THR A 121 -19.61 -8.41 -34.60
N ARG A 122 -19.95 -9.52 -35.25
CA ARG A 122 -19.13 -10.74 -35.24
C ARG A 122 -17.77 -10.52 -35.90
N ARG A 123 -17.72 -9.84 -37.06
CA ARG A 123 -16.45 -9.49 -37.72
C ARG A 123 -15.58 -8.58 -36.86
N LYS A 124 -16.18 -7.59 -36.16
CA LYS A 124 -15.45 -6.74 -35.22
C LYS A 124 -14.88 -7.53 -34.04
N ALA A 125 -15.66 -8.46 -33.48
CA ALA A 125 -15.19 -9.34 -32.40
C ALA A 125 -14.07 -10.30 -32.87
N GLU A 126 -14.19 -10.88 -34.06
CA GLU A 126 -13.15 -11.72 -34.67
C GLU A 126 -11.86 -10.91 -34.94
N ALA A 127 -11.98 -9.69 -35.49
CA ALA A 127 -10.84 -8.80 -35.73
C ALA A 127 -10.14 -8.37 -34.44
N ALA A 128 -10.88 -8.09 -33.37
CA ALA A 128 -10.30 -7.75 -32.07
C ALA A 128 -9.59 -8.93 -31.41
N ARG A 129 -10.17 -10.13 -31.52
CA ARG A 129 -9.53 -11.37 -31.09
C ARG A 129 -8.23 -11.61 -31.85
N GLN A 130 -8.23 -11.38 -33.17
CA GLN A 130 -7.02 -11.47 -33.97
C GLN A 130 -5.98 -10.41 -33.56
N LYS A 131 -6.39 -9.16 -33.32
CA LYS A 131 -5.52 -8.09 -32.80
C LYS A 131 -4.87 -8.49 -31.47
N LEU A 132 -5.63 -9.08 -30.55
CA LEU A 132 -5.10 -9.54 -29.27
C LEU A 132 -4.11 -10.70 -29.45
N GLN A 133 -4.42 -11.66 -30.33
CA GLN A 133 -3.49 -12.74 -30.65
C GLN A 133 -2.19 -12.21 -31.28
N GLU A 134 -2.27 -11.23 -32.19
CA GLU A 134 -1.09 -10.60 -32.80
C GLU A 134 -0.24 -9.84 -31.77
N PHE A 135 -0.89 -9.16 -30.82
CA PHE A 135 -0.20 -8.48 -29.71
C PHE A 135 0.53 -9.45 -28.78
N VAL A 136 -0.09 -10.60 -28.47
CA VAL A 136 0.43 -11.58 -27.51
C VAL A 136 1.43 -12.56 -28.12
N LYS A 137 1.32 -12.85 -29.43
CA LYS A 137 2.19 -13.76 -30.17
C LYS A 137 3.70 -13.63 -29.90
N PRO A 138 4.31 -12.43 -29.88
CA PRO A 138 5.74 -12.30 -29.58
C PRO A 138 6.12 -12.65 -28.13
N MET A 139 5.15 -12.77 -27.22
CA MET A 139 5.36 -13.06 -25.80
C MET A 139 5.05 -14.52 -25.43
N ILE A 140 4.50 -15.34 -26.34
CA ILE A 140 4.27 -16.76 -26.06
C ILE A 140 5.57 -17.53 -26.26
N LEU A 141 5.99 -18.31 -25.26
CA LEU A 141 7.18 -19.16 -25.35
C LEU A 141 7.05 -20.16 -26.51
N SER A 142 8.06 -20.17 -27.37
CA SER A 142 8.20 -21.24 -28.37
C SER A 142 8.68 -22.53 -27.68
N PRO A 143 8.26 -23.74 -28.11
CA PRO A 143 8.56 -25.02 -27.44
C PRO A 143 10.05 -25.40 -27.25
N GLY A 144 11.01 -24.53 -27.57
CA GLY A 144 12.44 -24.74 -27.39
C GLY A 144 13.16 -23.68 -26.55
N GLU A 145 12.45 -22.66 -26.04
CA GLU A 145 13.03 -21.55 -25.26
C GLU A 145 12.84 -21.69 -23.73
N GLU A 146 12.34 -22.84 -23.25
CA GLU A 146 12.01 -23.08 -21.83
C GLU A 146 13.21 -23.01 -20.85
N ASN A 147 14.42 -22.77 -21.34
CA ASN A 147 15.65 -22.79 -20.53
C ASN A 147 15.91 -21.52 -19.69
N VAL A 148 15.17 -20.42 -19.90
CA VAL A 148 15.38 -19.19 -19.11
C VAL A 148 14.43 -19.16 -17.94
N ALA A 149 14.98 -19.16 -16.72
CA ALA A 149 14.19 -19.13 -15.50
C ALA A 149 13.45 -17.80 -15.29
N GLU A 150 12.35 -17.85 -14.55
CA GLU A 150 11.66 -16.68 -14.00
C GLU A 150 12.58 -15.88 -13.08
N LEU A 151 12.54 -14.55 -13.19
CA LEU A 151 13.30 -13.67 -12.32
C LEU A 151 12.74 -13.73 -10.88
N ARG A 152 13.34 -14.57 -10.04
CA ARG A 152 12.83 -14.94 -8.70
C ARG A 152 12.53 -13.76 -7.78
N SER A 153 13.23 -12.64 -7.93
CA SER A 153 13.07 -11.42 -7.11
C SER A 153 11.94 -10.51 -7.58
N ALA A 154 11.32 -10.79 -8.73
CA ALA A 154 10.27 -9.97 -9.31
C ALA A 154 9.06 -10.79 -9.84
N PRO A 155 8.35 -11.54 -8.98
CA PRO A 155 7.06 -12.14 -9.34
C PRO A 155 5.98 -11.03 -9.49
N CYS A 156 6.09 -10.18 -10.51
CA CYS A 156 5.30 -8.95 -10.67
C CYS A 156 4.13 -9.12 -11.66
N ALA A 157 3.51 -10.30 -11.70
CA ALA A 157 2.45 -10.63 -12.68
C ALA A 157 1.32 -9.60 -12.72
N TRP A 158 1.00 -8.98 -11.58
CA TRP A 158 -0.02 -7.95 -11.49
C TRP A 158 0.39 -6.63 -12.19
N LEU A 159 1.62 -6.13 -11.97
CA LEU A 159 2.15 -4.96 -12.68
C LEU A 159 2.27 -5.22 -14.17
N LEU A 160 2.80 -6.39 -14.55
CA LEU A 160 2.89 -6.81 -15.94
C LEU A 160 1.50 -6.86 -16.60
N SER A 161 0.50 -7.37 -15.89
CA SER A 161 -0.87 -7.41 -16.40
C SER A 161 -1.45 -6.02 -16.62
N ILE A 162 -1.22 -5.06 -15.73
CA ILE A 162 -1.63 -3.66 -15.96
C ILE A 162 -0.90 -3.09 -17.18
N ALA A 163 0.43 -3.22 -17.25
CA ALA A 163 1.24 -2.67 -18.33
C ALA A 163 0.79 -3.21 -19.70
N LEU A 164 0.59 -4.52 -19.80
CA LEU A 164 0.12 -5.18 -21.02
C LEU A 164 -1.33 -4.80 -21.35
N ALA A 165 -2.21 -4.70 -20.35
CA ALA A 165 -3.60 -4.30 -20.56
C ALA A 165 -3.69 -2.87 -21.11
N CYS A 166 -3.01 -1.93 -20.46
CA CYS A 166 -2.96 -0.54 -20.91
C CYS A 166 -2.31 -0.43 -22.30
N SER A 167 -1.22 -1.15 -22.55
CA SER A 167 -0.53 -1.16 -23.85
C SER A 167 -1.43 -1.68 -24.98
N TYR A 168 -2.17 -2.76 -24.73
CA TYR A 168 -3.07 -3.33 -25.73
C TYR A 168 -4.22 -2.38 -26.09
N VAL A 169 -4.83 -1.76 -25.07
CA VAL A 169 -6.00 -0.88 -25.24
C VAL A 169 -5.61 0.43 -25.93
N SER A 170 -4.52 1.06 -25.49
CA SER A 170 -4.07 2.36 -26.03
C SER A 170 -3.22 2.25 -27.31
N GLY A 171 -2.55 1.11 -27.52
CA GLY A 171 -1.52 0.97 -28.54
C GLY A 171 -0.18 1.60 -28.17
N GLU A 172 -0.03 2.11 -26.95
CA GLU A 172 1.24 2.65 -26.45
C GLU A 172 2.10 1.57 -25.82
N SER A 173 3.42 1.75 -25.85
CA SER A 173 4.35 0.83 -25.18
C SER A 173 4.48 1.22 -23.71
N ILE A 174 3.56 0.76 -22.87
CA ILE A 174 3.54 1.03 -21.44
C ILE A 174 4.31 -0.07 -20.70
N THR A 175 5.27 0.33 -19.87
CA THR A 175 6.12 -0.57 -19.10
C THR A 175 5.71 -0.61 -17.63
N ILE A 176 6.24 -1.57 -16.86
CA ILE A 176 6.00 -1.62 -15.40
C ILE A 176 6.67 -0.43 -14.70
N GLU A 177 7.77 0.08 -15.25
CA GLU A 177 8.51 1.23 -14.76
C GLU A 177 7.72 2.52 -14.91
N ASP A 178 6.93 2.66 -15.98
CA ASP A 178 6.01 3.79 -16.15
C ASP A 178 4.94 3.79 -15.06
N ILE A 179 4.36 2.62 -14.76
CA ILE A 179 3.35 2.49 -13.70
C ILE A 179 3.96 2.79 -12.33
N LEU A 180 5.12 2.21 -12.02
CA LEU A 180 5.83 2.43 -10.75
C LEU A 180 6.13 3.92 -10.53
N ARG A 181 6.67 4.59 -11.57
CA ARG A 181 7.02 6.02 -11.52
C ARG A 181 5.79 6.91 -11.40
N GLN A 182 4.80 6.72 -12.27
CA GLN A 182 3.62 7.58 -12.34
C GLN A 182 2.81 7.52 -11.04
N ASN A 183 2.64 6.32 -10.48
CA ASN A 183 1.89 6.11 -9.24
C ASN A 183 2.76 6.27 -7.97
N ARG A 184 4.05 6.59 -8.13
CA ARG A 184 5.06 6.66 -7.05
C ARG A 184 5.03 5.43 -6.12
N LEU A 185 4.94 4.24 -6.70
CA LEU A 185 4.96 2.98 -5.94
C LEU A 185 6.36 2.68 -5.43
N GLY A 186 6.52 1.90 -4.36
CA GLY A 186 7.85 1.45 -3.94
C GLY A 186 8.39 0.38 -4.89
N LEU A 187 9.70 0.34 -5.17
CA LEU A 187 10.23 -0.66 -6.10
C LEU A 187 10.03 -2.10 -5.58
N HIS A 188 9.92 -2.28 -4.26
CA HIS A 188 9.59 -3.55 -3.62
C HIS A 188 8.24 -4.15 -4.07
N TYR A 189 7.34 -3.38 -4.66
CA TYR A 189 6.08 -3.89 -5.21
C TYR A 189 6.27 -4.90 -6.34
N VAL A 190 7.42 -4.89 -7.02
CA VAL A 190 7.77 -5.92 -8.02
C VAL A 190 7.97 -7.30 -7.37
N SER A 191 8.30 -7.34 -6.07
CA SER A 191 8.49 -8.58 -5.33
C SER A 191 7.17 -9.22 -4.87
N PHE A 192 6.03 -8.57 -5.10
CA PHE A 192 4.73 -9.05 -4.65
C PHE A 192 4.05 -9.92 -5.72
N PRO A 193 3.92 -11.24 -5.48
CA PRO A 193 3.22 -12.15 -6.41
C PRO A 193 1.75 -11.80 -6.58
N SER A 194 1.17 -11.12 -5.58
CA SER A 194 -0.21 -10.70 -5.59
C SER A 194 -0.41 -9.41 -4.79
N VAL A 195 -1.43 -8.65 -5.18
CA VAL A 195 -2.01 -7.50 -4.48
C VAL A 195 -3.51 -7.73 -4.34
N THR A 196 -4.19 -6.89 -3.57
CA THR A 196 -5.65 -6.98 -3.50
C THR A 196 -6.30 -6.53 -4.81
N LEU A 197 -7.51 -7.00 -5.10
CA LEU A 197 -8.24 -6.53 -6.29
C LEU A 197 -8.55 -5.01 -6.22
N ALA A 198 -8.80 -4.50 -5.02
CA ALA A 198 -9.01 -3.08 -4.79
C ALA A 198 -7.76 -2.27 -5.15
N GLU A 199 -6.58 -2.73 -4.70
CA GLU A 199 -5.30 -2.11 -5.01
C GLU A 199 -4.96 -2.17 -6.50
N LEU A 200 -5.23 -3.30 -7.18
CA LEU A 200 -5.11 -3.39 -8.63
C LEU A 200 -5.95 -2.31 -9.33
N PHE A 201 -7.20 -2.15 -8.91
CA PHE A 201 -8.11 -1.15 -9.49
C PHE A 201 -7.62 0.27 -9.22
N ASP A 202 -7.25 0.59 -7.99
CA ASP A 202 -6.83 1.95 -7.62
C ASP A 202 -5.54 2.34 -8.36
N VAL A 203 -4.54 1.45 -8.41
CA VAL A 203 -3.29 1.67 -9.16
C VAL A 203 -3.59 1.87 -10.66
N THR A 204 -4.43 1.01 -11.24
CA THR A 204 -4.81 1.13 -12.66
C THR A 204 -5.53 2.45 -12.92
N ASN A 205 -6.54 2.78 -12.11
CA ASN A 205 -7.33 4.00 -12.29
C ASN A 205 -6.49 5.27 -12.13
N GLU A 206 -5.54 5.30 -11.19
CA GLU A 206 -4.62 6.44 -11.01
C GLU A 206 -3.69 6.60 -12.21
N PHE A 207 -3.08 5.50 -12.64
CA PHE A 207 -2.22 5.50 -13.83
C PHE A 207 -2.97 6.04 -15.05
N LEU A 208 -4.19 5.56 -15.29
CA LEU A 208 -5.03 6.02 -16.41
C LEU A 208 -5.43 7.50 -16.29
N THR A 209 -5.69 7.99 -15.07
CA THR A 209 -6.12 9.37 -14.83
C THR A 209 -4.97 10.36 -15.03
N ASP A 210 -3.76 9.98 -14.62
CA ASP A 210 -2.61 10.88 -14.62
C ASP A 210 -1.77 10.76 -15.89
N HIS A 211 -1.88 9.67 -16.65
CA HIS A 211 -1.19 9.51 -17.92
C HIS A 211 -1.86 10.35 -19.03
N PRO A 212 -1.19 11.39 -19.57
CA PRO A 212 -1.82 12.40 -20.43
C PRO A 212 -2.53 11.81 -21.65
N LYS A 213 -1.86 10.88 -22.34
CA LYS A 213 -2.39 10.29 -23.58
C LYS A 213 -3.53 9.30 -23.35
N LEU A 214 -3.52 8.58 -22.22
CA LEU A 214 -4.60 7.63 -21.88
C LEU A 214 -5.86 8.39 -21.49
N ARG A 215 -5.69 9.51 -20.79
CA ARG A 215 -6.77 10.46 -20.51
C ARG A 215 -7.33 11.07 -21.79
N GLU A 216 -6.48 11.46 -22.74
CA GLU A 216 -6.91 11.96 -24.06
C GLU A 216 -7.69 10.91 -24.85
N MET A 217 -7.25 9.65 -24.82
CA MET A 217 -7.93 8.51 -25.44
C MET A 217 -9.18 8.05 -24.68
N ARG A 218 -9.49 8.64 -23.52
CA ARG A 218 -10.61 8.26 -22.65
C ARG A 218 -10.57 6.77 -22.26
N VAL A 219 -9.38 6.30 -21.90
CA VAL A 219 -9.21 4.97 -21.35
C VAL A 219 -9.70 4.98 -19.91
N HIS A 220 -10.55 4.01 -19.58
CA HIS A 220 -11.16 3.83 -18.28
C HIS A 220 -10.94 2.40 -17.79
N CYS A 221 -11.17 2.21 -16.49
CA CYS A 221 -11.27 0.88 -15.93
C CYS A 221 -12.48 0.74 -15.01
N GLU A 222 -12.95 -0.49 -14.89
CA GLU A 222 -13.99 -0.90 -13.95
C GLU A 222 -13.55 -2.17 -13.21
N VAL A 223 -14.18 -2.47 -12.09
CA VAL A 223 -13.88 -3.64 -11.28
C VAL A 223 -15.13 -4.46 -11.04
N ALA A 224 -15.00 -5.78 -11.14
CA ALA A 224 -16.04 -6.74 -10.79
C ALA A 224 -15.51 -7.72 -9.75
N THR A 225 -16.32 -7.99 -8.72
CA THR A 225 -16.05 -8.98 -7.67
C THR A 225 -16.99 -10.16 -7.82
N PHE A 226 -16.57 -11.34 -7.35
CA PHE A 226 -17.34 -12.59 -7.43
C PHE A 226 -17.89 -13.00 -6.07
N ASP A 227 -18.25 -12.02 -5.24
CA ASP A 227 -18.85 -12.27 -3.94
C ASP A 227 -20.25 -12.86 -4.14
N SER A 228 -20.57 -13.92 -3.41
CA SER A 228 -21.69 -14.81 -3.73
C SER A 228 -22.98 -14.57 -2.93
N GLU A 229 -22.95 -13.72 -1.90
CA GLU A 229 -24.07 -13.51 -0.97
C GLU A 229 -24.51 -12.04 -0.95
N THR A 230 -25.76 -11.74 -1.29
CA THR A 230 -26.39 -10.42 -1.13
C THR A 230 -27.10 -10.32 0.22
N VAL A 231 -27.23 -9.11 0.75
CA VAL A 231 -27.91 -8.86 2.04
C VAL A 231 -29.44 -8.87 1.88
N GLU A 232 -29.96 -8.32 0.78
CA GLU A 232 -31.41 -8.19 0.57
C GLU A 232 -31.97 -9.15 -0.49
N GLU A 233 -32.67 -10.20 -0.03
CA GLU A 233 -33.70 -10.91 -0.83
C GLU A 233 -35.10 -10.26 -0.71
N LEU A 234 -35.32 -9.36 0.26
CA LEU A 234 -36.65 -8.87 0.64
C LEU A 234 -36.90 -7.41 0.22
N GLY A 235 -37.65 -7.22 -0.87
CA GLY A 235 -38.26 -5.94 -1.21
C GLY A 235 -38.60 -5.78 -2.68
N GLU A 236 -39.77 -6.26 -3.12
CA GLU A 236 -40.30 -6.09 -4.50
C GLU A 236 -40.62 -4.63 -4.90
N VAL A 237 -40.27 -3.62 -4.09
CA VAL A 237 -40.86 -2.27 -4.22
C VAL A 237 -39.90 -1.17 -4.67
N MET A 238 -38.59 -1.40 -4.74
CA MET A 238 -37.66 -0.37 -5.21
C MET A 238 -37.01 -0.77 -6.54
N GLY A 239 -37.09 0.16 -7.49
CA GLY A 239 -36.86 -0.05 -8.92
C GLY A 239 -35.60 -0.84 -9.26
N THR A 240 -35.70 -1.59 -10.35
CA THR A 240 -34.73 -2.55 -10.92
C THR A 240 -33.34 -1.98 -11.27
N GLY A 241 -32.97 -0.78 -10.83
CA GLY A 241 -31.68 -0.13 -11.11
C GLY A 241 -30.63 -0.24 -10.00
N GLU A 242 -31.00 -0.72 -8.80
CA GLU A 242 -30.15 -0.56 -7.61
C GLU A 242 -29.36 -1.80 -7.16
N ARG A 243 -29.61 -2.98 -7.73
CA ARG A 243 -28.82 -4.18 -7.44
C ARG A 243 -27.53 -4.16 -8.26
N LEU A 244 -26.37 -4.09 -7.61
CA LEU A 244 -25.12 -4.56 -8.22
C LEU A 244 -25.30 -6.07 -8.39
N PRO A 245 -25.39 -6.61 -9.63
CA PRO A 245 -25.68 -8.02 -9.81
C PRO A 245 -24.49 -8.83 -9.29
N ILE A 246 -24.76 -9.79 -8.38
CA ILE A 246 -23.79 -10.85 -8.08
C ILE A 246 -23.39 -11.46 -9.42
N MET A 247 -22.08 -11.54 -9.66
CA MET A 247 -21.55 -12.13 -10.88
C MET A 247 -21.78 -13.65 -10.85
N THR A 248 -22.96 -14.08 -11.31
CA THR A 248 -23.25 -15.50 -11.50
C THR A 248 -22.40 -16.05 -12.65
N LEU A 249 -22.17 -17.36 -12.68
CA LEU A 249 -21.47 -17.99 -13.81
C LEU A 249 -22.13 -17.68 -15.16
N SER A 250 -23.47 -17.64 -15.19
CA SER A 250 -24.23 -17.33 -16.41
C SER A 250 -23.99 -15.89 -16.86
N GLN A 251 -23.99 -14.94 -15.91
CA GLN A 251 -23.67 -13.55 -16.18
C GLN A 251 -22.22 -13.40 -16.65
N PHE A 252 -21.28 -14.08 -15.98
CA PHE A 252 -19.87 -14.05 -16.37
C PHE A 252 -19.65 -14.60 -17.78
N ARG A 253 -20.31 -15.71 -18.15
CA ARG A 253 -20.27 -16.23 -19.53
C ARG A 253 -20.82 -15.23 -20.54
N LYS A 254 -21.90 -14.52 -20.18
CA LYS A 254 -22.50 -13.49 -21.02
C LYS A 254 -21.57 -12.30 -21.20
N ASP A 255 -20.91 -11.87 -20.13
CA ASP A 255 -19.96 -10.75 -20.17
C ASP A 255 -18.73 -11.12 -21.00
N LEU A 256 -18.18 -12.33 -20.85
CA LEU A 256 -17.09 -12.82 -21.70
C LEU A 256 -17.49 -12.92 -23.18
N SER A 257 -18.75 -13.26 -23.46
CA SER A 257 -19.26 -13.32 -24.85
C SER A 257 -19.47 -11.93 -25.45
N ASN A 258 -19.77 -10.94 -24.60
CA ASN A 258 -20.11 -9.57 -24.98
C ASN A 258 -18.94 -8.59 -24.76
N CYS A 259 -17.74 -9.07 -24.39
CA CYS A 259 -16.59 -8.21 -24.16
C CYS A 259 -16.34 -7.32 -25.38
N ASP A 260 -16.23 -6.02 -25.12
CA ASP A 260 -15.98 -5.02 -26.16
C ASP A 260 -14.65 -5.37 -26.87
N PRO A 261 -14.61 -5.36 -28.22
CA PRO A 261 -13.37 -5.50 -28.99
C PRO A 261 -12.22 -4.58 -28.55
N HIS A 262 -12.49 -3.48 -27.85
CA HIS A 262 -11.46 -2.58 -27.30
C HIS A 262 -11.32 -2.66 -25.77
N SER A 263 -11.61 -3.84 -25.20
CA SER A 263 -11.45 -4.09 -23.77
C SER A 263 -10.56 -5.30 -23.49
N ILE A 264 -9.91 -5.28 -22.34
CA ILE A 264 -9.15 -6.42 -21.82
C ILE A 264 -9.38 -6.54 -20.32
N CYS A 265 -9.48 -7.78 -19.82
CA CYS A 265 -9.72 -8.06 -18.41
C CYS A 265 -8.43 -8.58 -17.76
N VAL A 266 -8.01 -7.90 -16.69
CA VAL A 266 -6.98 -8.35 -15.76
C VAL A 266 -7.66 -9.10 -14.62
N LEU A 267 -7.46 -10.41 -14.56
CA LEU A 267 -8.02 -11.29 -13.55
C LEU A 267 -7.12 -11.35 -12.32
N ASN A 268 -7.72 -11.38 -11.13
CA ASN A 268 -7.14 -11.94 -9.92
C ASN A 268 -7.81 -13.31 -9.69
N PHE A 269 -7.05 -14.40 -9.67
CA PHE A 269 -7.60 -15.75 -9.52
C PHE A 269 -6.72 -16.62 -8.62
N ASP A 270 -7.28 -17.74 -8.16
CA ASP A 270 -6.52 -18.79 -7.46
C ASP A 270 -5.81 -19.70 -8.49
N PRO A 271 -4.47 -19.60 -8.63
CA PRO A 271 -3.72 -20.43 -9.58
C PRO A 271 -3.68 -21.91 -9.19
N TYR A 272 -3.85 -22.26 -7.92
CA TYR A 272 -3.83 -23.66 -7.49
C TYR A 272 -4.98 -24.44 -8.12
N LEU A 273 -6.17 -23.84 -8.20
CA LEU A 273 -7.34 -24.50 -8.80
C LEU A 273 -7.19 -24.68 -10.32
N ILE A 274 -6.51 -23.76 -10.99
CA ILE A 274 -6.16 -23.87 -12.42
C ILE A 274 -5.15 -25.01 -12.61
N GLU A 275 -4.07 -24.99 -11.84
CA GLU A 275 -3.00 -25.97 -11.93
C GLU A 275 -3.47 -27.39 -11.58
N GLN A 276 -4.30 -27.55 -10.53
CA GLN A 276 -4.92 -28.83 -10.21
C GLN A 276 -5.76 -29.38 -11.38
N HIS A 277 -6.48 -28.51 -12.09
CA HIS A 277 -7.24 -28.93 -13.25
C HIS A 277 -6.33 -29.41 -14.38
N GLU A 278 -5.27 -28.65 -14.67
CA GLU A 278 -4.28 -28.99 -15.70
C GLU A 278 -3.52 -30.29 -15.38
N ILE A 279 -3.07 -30.47 -14.14
CA ILE A 279 -2.42 -31.71 -13.68
C ILE A 279 -3.37 -32.89 -13.85
N ARG A 280 -4.63 -32.76 -13.41
CA ARG A 280 -5.64 -33.82 -13.57
C ARG A 280 -5.90 -34.16 -15.04
N MET A 281 -5.96 -33.16 -15.93
CA MET A 281 -6.11 -33.41 -17.36
C MET A 281 -4.89 -34.13 -17.93
N ARG A 282 -3.67 -33.73 -17.53
CA ARG A 282 -2.42 -34.37 -17.95
C ARG A 282 -2.35 -35.83 -17.51
N LEU A 283 -2.73 -36.13 -16.26
CA LEU A 283 -2.78 -37.50 -15.73
C LEU A 283 -3.80 -38.34 -16.51
N ASN A 284 -5.00 -37.83 -16.78
CA ASN A 284 -6.00 -38.54 -17.58
C ASN A 284 -5.51 -38.85 -19.01
N TYR A 285 -4.73 -37.97 -19.63
CA TYR A 285 -4.12 -38.24 -20.95
C TYR A 285 -2.99 -39.27 -20.89
N MET A 286 -2.23 -39.32 -19.79
CA MET A 286 -1.19 -40.33 -19.59
C MET A 286 -1.79 -41.72 -19.32
N GLU A 287 -2.88 -41.81 -18.57
CA GLU A 287 -3.59 -43.09 -18.36
C GLU A 287 -4.14 -43.70 -19.65
N LEU A 288 -4.43 -42.88 -20.67
CA LEU A 288 -4.86 -43.34 -21.99
C LEU A 288 -3.69 -43.81 -22.89
N ASN A 289 -2.47 -43.39 -22.59
CA ASN A 289 -1.26 -43.73 -23.34
C ASN A 289 -0.43 -44.70 -22.50
N GLU A 290 -0.85 -45.96 -22.42
CA GLU A 290 -0.10 -47.04 -21.78
C GLU A 290 1.31 -47.16 -22.39
N THR A 291 2.33 -46.63 -21.72
CA THR A 291 3.74 -47.10 -21.79
C THR A 291 4.61 -46.44 -20.70
N ASP A 292 4.92 -47.22 -19.66
CA ASP A 292 6.16 -47.26 -18.88
C ASP A 292 6.92 -45.95 -18.51
N TYR A 293 6.23 -44.94 -17.96
CA TYR A 293 6.92 -43.93 -17.15
C TYR A 293 6.48 -44.02 -15.68
N PRO A 294 7.41 -44.08 -14.71
CA PRO A 294 7.06 -43.98 -13.31
C PRO A 294 6.33 -42.65 -13.11
N MET A 295 5.14 -42.67 -12.51
CA MET A 295 4.44 -41.45 -12.12
C MET A 295 5.30 -40.69 -11.10
N GLU A 296 6.13 -39.76 -11.57
CA GLU A 296 6.61 -38.69 -10.71
C GLU A 296 5.38 -37.95 -10.22
N THR A 297 5.19 -37.93 -8.90
CA THR A 297 4.15 -37.15 -8.25
C THR A 297 4.30 -35.69 -8.69
N ILE A 298 3.46 -35.25 -9.61
CA ILE A 298 3.44 -33.86 -10.09
C ILE A 298 2.92 -33.00 -8.93
N VAL A 299 3.84 -32.30 -8.26
CA VAL A 299 3.50 -31.38 -7.16
C VAL A 299 3.10 -30.04 -7.76
N PRO A 300 1.93 -29.48 -7.40
CA PRO A 300 1.55 -28.13 -7.81
C PRO A 300 2.60 -27.10 -7.39
N ARG A 301 2.95 -26.17 -8.29
CA ARG A 301 3.80 -25.00 -8.02
C ARG A 301 3.20 -24.12 -6.94
N TRP A 302 1.87 -24.00 -6.92
CA TRP A 302 1.18 -23.13 -5.95
C TRP A 302 0.64 -23.93 -4.76
N PRO A 303 0.75 -23.41 -3.53
CA PRO A 303 0.10 -24.02 -2.38
C PRO A 303 -1.42 -23.75 -2.40
N ALA A 304 -2.19 -24.61 -1.74
CA ALA A 304 -3.65 -24.45 -1.60
C ALA A 304 -4.06 -23.16 -0.87
N LYS A 305 -3.18 -22.60 -0.01
CA LYS A 305 -3.38 -21.31 0.68
C LYS A 305 -2.53 -20.20 0.07
N ASN A 306 -2.60 -20.03 -1.25
CA ASN A 306 -1.90 -18.96 -1.94
C ASN A 306 -2.63 -17.61 -1.80
N GLN A 307 -1.93 -16.50 -2.09
CA GLN A 307 -2.50 -15.15 -2.11
C GLN A 307 -3.17 -14.82 -3.45
N GLY A 308 -3.01 -15.67 -4.46
CA GLY A 308 -3.47 -15.44 -5.82
C GLY A 308 -2.36 -15.20 -6.81
N THR A 309 -2.79 -15.08 -8.07
CA THR A 309 -1.99 -14.52 -9.14
C THR A 309 -2.86 -13.68 -10.05
N PHE A 310 -2.21 -13.02 -11.01
CA PHE A 310 -2.86 -12.19 -12.00
C PHE A 310 -2.60 -12.69 -13.41
N GLY A 311 -3.58 -12.49 -14.28
CA GLY A 311 -3.45 -12.84 -15.70
C GLY A 311 -4.48 -12.13 -16.56
N LEU A 312 -4.32 -12.27 -17.86
CA LEU A 312 -5.15 -11.63 -18.87
C LEU A 312 -6.10 -12.64 -19.50
N ILE A 313 -7.34 -12.23 -19.76
CA ILE A 313 -8.21 -13.04 -20.64
C ILE A 313 -7.74 -12.86 -22.08
N LEU A 314 -7.13 -13.90 -22.63
CA LEU A 314 -6.63 -13.90 -24.02
C LEU A 314 -7.70 -14.36 -25.00
N ASN A 315 -8.56 -15.27 -24.57
CA ASN A 315 -9.54 -15.88 -25.43
C ASN A 315 -10.70 -16.50 -24.63
N PHE A 316 -11.90 -16.44 -25.20
CA PHE A 316 -13.05 -17.21 -24.76
C PHE A 316 -13.67 -17.94 -25.96
N SER A 317 -13.95 -19.23 -25.79
CA SER A 317 -14.67 -20.05 -26.76
C SER A 317 -16.08 -20.35 -26.23
N PRO A 318 -17.11 -19.61 -26.70
CA PRO A 318 -18.49 -19.88 -26.29
C PRO A 318 -18.93 -21.31 -26.60
N ALA A 319 -18.45 -21.88 -27.71
CA ALA A 319 -18.81 -23.23 -28.17
C ALA A 319 -18.21 -24.35 -27.30
N LEU A 320 -16.96 -24.17 -26.84
CA LEU A 320 -16.27 -25.16 -26.00
C LEU A 320 -16.44 -24.88 -24.51
N HIS A 321 -17.03 -23.74 -24.15
CA HIS A 321 -17.05 -23.21 -22.78
C HIS A 321 -15.66 -23.17 -22.12
N THR A 322 -14.62 -22.92 -22.93
CA THR A 322 -13.24 -22.79 -22.48
C THR A 322 -12.78 -21.34 -22.52
N VAL A 323 -11.89 -20.99 -21.61
CA VAL A 323 -11.25 -19.69 -21.49
C VAL A 323 -9.74 -19.90 -21.45
N THR A 324 -9.00 -19.06 -22.16
CA THR A 324 -7.54 -19.02 -22.13
C THR A 324 -7.10 -17.81 -21.32
N VAL A 325 -6.41 -18.06 -20.22
CA VAL A 325 -5.83 -17.05 -19.33
C VAL A 325 -4.32 -17.01 -19.55
N GLY A 326 -3.77 -15.83 -19.77
CA GLY A 326 -2.33 -15.61 -19.92
C GLY A 326 -1.73 -15.00 -18.66
N THR A 327 -0.86 -15.74 -17.97
CA THR A 327 -0.12 -15.24 -16.81
C THR A 327 1.21 -14.65 -17.29
N PRO A 328 1.43 -13.33 -17.20
CA PRO A 328 2.70 -12.73 -17.62
C PRO A 328 3.79 -12.98 -16.58
N ILE A 329 5.00 -13.27 -17.06
CA ILE A 329 6.19 -13.62 -16.27
C ILE A 329 7.36 -12.79 -16.81
N LEU A 330 8.14 -12.20 -15.90
CA LEU A 330 9.40 -11.56 -16.24
C LEU A 330 10.53 -12.59 -16.16
N LEU A 331 11.21 -12.82 -17.28
CA LEU A 331 12.33 -13.75 -17.34
C LEU A 331 13.62 -13.09 -16.89
N GLU A 332 14.58 -13.92 -16.49
CA GLU A 332 15.92 -13.47 -16.11
C GLU A 332 16.66 -12.70 -17.21
N ASN A 333 16.29 -12.80 -18.48
CA ASN A 333 16.88 -12.01 -19.58
C ASN A 333 16.10 -10.73 -19.92
N GLY A 334 15.12 -10.35 -19.10
CA GLY A 334 14.34 -9.13 -19.24
C GLY A 334 13.18 -9.24 -20.22
N ARG A 335 13.01 -10.38 -20.91
CA ARG A 335 11.85 -10.61 -21.77
C ARG A 335 10.61 -10.89 -20.92
N ILE A 336 9.48 -10.35 -21.35
CA ILE A 336 8.16 -10.67 -20.80
C ILE A 336 7.58 -11.83 -21.60
N VAL A 337 7.17 -12.88 -20.90
CA VAL A 337 6.54 -14.06 -21.48
C VAL A 337 5.15 -14.25 -20.90
N ILE A 338 4.23 -14.77 -21.69
CA ILE A 338 2.88 -15.13 -21.25
C ILE A 338 2.76 -16.66 -21.20
N GLN A 339 2.52 -17.20 -20.00
CA GLN A 339 2.16 -18.59 -19.78
C GLN A 339 0.64 -18.76 -19.99
N GLU A 340 0.24 -19.51 -21.02
CA GLU A 340 -1.16 -19.73 -21.35
C GLU A 340 -1.76 -20.92 -20.57
N HIS A 341 -2.93 -20.70 -19.98
CA HIS A 341 -3.74 -21.69 -19.27
C HIS A 341 -5.11 -21.78 -19.92
N THR A 342 -5.42 -22.90 -20.58
CA THR A 342 -6.73 -23.13 -21.20
C THR A 342 -7.57 -24.08 -20.35
N VAL A 343 -8.61 -23.54 -19.71
CA VAL A 343 -9.48 -24.28 -18.78
C VAL A 343 -10.96 -24.08 -19.09
N PRO A 344 -11.85 -24.97 -18.63
CA PRO A 344 -13.29 -24.71 -18.65
C PRO A 344 -13.63 -23.44 -17.83
N VAL A 345 -14.56 -22.63 -18.33
CA VAL A 345 -15.01 -21.39 -17.66
C VAL A 345 -15.51 -21.63 -16.23
N GLN A 346 -16.04 -22.83 -15.95
CA GLN A 346 -16.44 -23.25 -14.60
C GLN A 346 -15.27 -23.30 -13.61
N VAL A 347 -14.09 -23.72 -14.07
CA VAL A 347 -12.89 -23.83 -13.24
C VAL A 347 -12.38 -22.42 -12.94
N LEU A 348 -12.29 -21.56 -13.95
CA LEU A 348 -11.94 -20.15 -13.74
C LEU A 348 -12.92 -19.47 -12.79
N TYR A 349 -14.23 -19.66 -12.98
CA TYR A 349 -15.25 -19.09 -12.08
C TYR A 349 -15.03 -19.49 -10.62
N LYS A 350 -14.75 -20.78 -10.35
CA LYS A 350 -14.42 -21.25 -9.00
C LYS A 350 -13.16 -20.57 -8.47
N ALA A 351 -12.12 -20.43 -9.30
CA ALA A 351 -10.88 -19.74 -8.94
C ALA A 351 -11.07 -18.24 -8.62
N LEU A 352 -12.05 -17.58 -9.25
CA LEU A 352 -12.40 -16.18 -8.97
C LEU A 352 -13.24 -16.03 -7.69
N CYS A 353 -14.06 -17.03 -7.34
CA CYS A 353 -14.90 -17.02 -6.14
C CYS A 353 -14.13 -17.27 -4.84
N VAL A 354 -12.88 -17.75 -4.91
CA VAL A 354 -12.05 -17.96 -3.72
C VAL A 354 -11.83 -16.62 -3.03
N LYS A 355 -12.02 -16.57 -1.70
CA LYS A 355 -11.74 -15.37 -0.92
C LYS A 355 -10.24 -15.26 -0.65
N ASP A 356 -9.68 -14.08 -0.87
CA ASP A 356 -8.33 -13.76 -0.43
C ASP A 356 -8.25 -13.79 1.11
N ASN A 357 -7.17 -14.36 1.65
CA ASN A 357 -7.00 -14.51 3.10
C ASN A 357 -6.69 -13.17 3.81
N TYR A 358 -6.11 -12.19 3.09
CA TYR A 358 -5.68 -10.92 3.69
C TYR A 358 -6.86 -9.96 3.92
N CYS A 359 -7.78 -9.86 2.97
CA CYS A 359 -8.93 -8.97 3.01
C CYS A 359 -10.28 -9.71 3.17
N ASN A 360 -10.31 -11.03 3.05
CA ASN A 360 -11.53 -11.87 3.09
C ASN A 360 -12.59 -11.45 2.06
N ARG A 361 -12.14 -11.00 0.88
CA ARG A 361 -12.99 -10.68 -0.28
C ARG A 361 -12.79 -11.70 -1.38
N SER A 362 -13.85 -11.99 -2.12
CA SER A 362 -13.69 -12.69 -3.39
C SER A 362 -12.70 -11.97 -4.30
N ARG A 363 -12.07 -12.73 -5.19
CA ARG A 363 -11.28 -12.16 -6.27
C ARG A 363 -12.21 -11.70 -7.39
N GLY A 364 -11.65 -11.44 -8.56
CA GLY A 364 -12.43 -10.92 -9.69
C GLY A 364 -11.56 -10.35 -10.78
N PHE A 365 -12.03 -9.28 -11.44
CA PHE A 365 -11.27 -8.68 -12.53
C PHE A 365 -11.37 -7.16 -12.55
N VAL A 366 -10.35 -6.54 -13.12
CA VAL A 366 -10.35 -5.15 -13.57
C VAL A 366 -10.40 -5.16 -15.10
N ARG A 367 -11.41 -4.52 -15.68
CA ARG A 367 -11.54 -4.38 -17.13
C ARG A 367 -11.03 -3.00 -17.54
N VAL A 368 -10.08 -2.96 -18.45
CA VAL A 368 -9.56 -1.73 -19.07
C VAL A 368 -10.19 -1.59 -20.46
N PHE A 369 -10.74 -0.42 -20.77
CA PHE A 369 -11.48 -0.18 -22.02
C PHE A 369 -11.47 1.30 -22.40
N ILE A 370 -11.74 1.60 -23.67
CA ILE A 370 -11.99 2.96 -24.15
C ILE A 370 -13.48 3.23 -24.11
N SER A 371 -13.90 4.38 -23.56
CA SER A 371 -15.31 4.80 -23.61
C SER A 371 -15.42 6.29 -23.92
N ASP A 372 -16.31 6.63 -24.85
CA ASP A 372 -16.64 8.02 -25.15
C ASP A 372 -17.59 8.65 -24.13
N GLN A 373 -18.19 7.84 -23.26
CA GLN A 373 -19.08 8.34 -22.23
C GLN A 373 -18.26 8.86 -21.05
N PRO A 374 -18.33 10.16 -20.72
CA PRO A 374 -17.67 10.68 -19.53
C PRO A 374 -18.29 10.01 -18.30
N VAL A 375 -17.47 9.27 -17.55
CA VAL A 375 -17.85 8.84 -16.21
C VAL A 375 -17.81 10.08 -15.33
N GLU A 376 -18.94 10.77 -15.19
CA GLU A 376 -19.09 11.91 -14.29
C GLU A 376 -18.79 11.44 -12.85
N LYS A 377 -17.58 11.75 -12.38
CA LYS A 377 -17.15 11.52 -11.01
C LYS A 377 -17.62 12.71 -10.19
N VAL A 378 -18.30 12.45 -9.08
CA VAL A 378 -18.65 13.48 -8.11
C VAL A 378 -17.36 14.17 -7.65
N PRO A 379 -17.22 15.50 -7.76
CA PRO A 379 -16.00 16.20 -7.40
C PRO A 379 -15.67 16.01 -5.92
N SER A 380 -14.39 15.97 -5.60
CA SER A 380 -13.91 15.87 -4.23
C SER A 380 -13.66 17.26 -3.65
N ILE A 381 -14.18 17.55 -2.46
CA ILE A 381 -13.90 18.80 -1.72
C ILE A 381 -12.46 18.87 -1.22
N PHE A 382 -11.81 17.72 -1.05
CA PHE A 382 -10.40 17.63 -0.69
C PHE A 382 -9.59 17.14 -1.90
N PRO A 383 -8.40 17.69 -2.16
CA PRO A 383 -7.50 17.12 -3.15
C PRO A 383 -7.19 15.64 -2.81
N LEU A 384 -7.26 14.75 -3.80
CA LEU A 384 -7.12 13.30 -3.58
C LEU A 384 -5.73 12.92 -3.03
N ASN A 385 -4.72 13.70 -3.39
CA ASN A 385 -3.35 13.57 -2.89
C ASN A 385 -3.18 14.05 -1.44
N VAL A 386 -4.10 14.87 -0.90
CA VAL A 386 -4.18 15.10 0.55
C VAL A 386 -4.81 13.88 1.22
N LEU A 387 -5.88 13.33 0.65
CA LEU A 387 -6.62 12.20 1.23
C LEU A 387 -5.78 10.93 1.39
N ASP A 388 -4.92 10.63 0.42
CA ASP A 388 -4.09 9.43 0.46
C ASP A 388 -2.76 9.59 1.21
N GLY A 389 -2.43 10.81 1.65
CA GLY A 389 -1.20 11.15 2.38
C GLY A 389 0.00 11.48 1.50
N SER A 390 -0.14 11.49 0.17
CA SER A 390 0.98 11.71 -0.75
C SER A 390 1.56 13.13 -0.69
N LEU A 391 0.76 14.14 -0.36
CA LEU A 391 1.24 15.52 -0.23
C LEU A 391 2.00 15.82 1.06
N THR A 392 1.73 15.10 2.15
CA THR A 392 2.36 15.40 3.44
C THR A 392 3.73 14.74 3.59
N GLY A 393 4.04 13.73 2.77
CA GLY A 393 5.35 13.08 2.67
C GLY A 393 5.58 11.97 3.70
N GLY A 394 4.80 10.88 3.68
CA GLY A 394 4.95 9.78 4.64
C GLY A 394 4.10 8.58 4.27
N LEU A 395 3.73 7.75 5.25
CA LEU A 395 3.05 6.49 4.94
C LEU A 395 1.67 6.74 4.30
N LEU A 396 1.55 6.33 3.04
CA LEU A 396 0.32 6.43 2.26
C LEU A 396 -0.77 5.54 2.85
N THR A 397 -2.04 5.90 2.61
CA THR A 397 -3.20 5.05 2.94
C THR A 397 -3.06 3.63 2.40
N THR A 398 -2.49 3.48 1.21
CA THR A 398 -2.23 2.19 0.55
C THR A 398 -1.16 1.35 1.23
N ALA A 399 -0.34 1.92 2.12
CA ALA A 399 0.65 1.17 2.88
C ALA A 399 0.18 0.82 4.30
N LEU A 400 -1.03 1.25 4.70
CA LEU A 400 -1.62 0.89 5.99
C LEU A 400 -2.04 -0.60 6.02
N ASP A 401 -1.90 -1.22 7.19
CA ASP A 401 -2.26 -2.64 7.34
C ASP A 401 -3.77 -2.83 7.56
N THR A 402 -4.35 -3.83 6.91
CA THR A 402 -5.79 -4.11 6.94
C THR A 402 -6.29 -4.59 8.30
N SER A 403 -5.41 -5.03 9.20
CA SER A 403 -5.78 -5.49 10.53
C SER A 403 -6.09 -4.35 11.50
N ILE A 404 -5.67 -3.12 11.20
CA ILE A 404 -5.99 -1.95 12.01
C ILE A 404 -7.50 -1.71 11.93
N SER A 405 -8.13 -1.52 13.08
CA SER A 405 -9.57 -1.33 13.16
C SER A 405 -10.01 -0.08 12.38
N PRO A 406 -11.12 -0.16 11.62
CA PRO A 406 -11.57 0.95 10.77
C PRO A 406 -11.78 2.28 11.51
N HIS A 407 -12.18 2.26 12.78
CA HIS A 407 -12.39 3.49 13.55
C HIS A 407 -11.07 4.19 13.92
N ILE A 408 -9.98 3.45 14.13
CA ILE A 408 -8.65 4.03 14.37
C ILE A 408 -8.07 4.60 13.07
N LEU A 409 -8.21 3.87 11.96
CA LEU A 409 -7.85 4.39 10.63
C LEU A 409 -8.64 5.65 10.31
N GLY A 410 -9.96 5.61 10.54
CA GLY A 410 -10.86 6.74 10.34
C GLY A 410 -10.48 7.95 11.19
N LEU A 411 -10.18 7.77 12.47
CA LEU A 411 -9.67 8.84 13.32
C LEU A 411 -8.35 9.43 12.82
N SER A 412 -7.46 8.59 12.32
CA SER A 412 -6.15 9.02 11.85
C SER A 412 -6.26 9.84 10.56
N ILE A 413 -7.07 9.40 9.61
CA ILE A 413 -7.32 10.13 8.35
C ILE A 413 -8.14 11.40 8.64
N MET A 414 -9.11 11.35 9.56
CA MET A 414 -9.83 12.54 10.01
C MET A 414 -8.86 13.56 10.62
N HIS A 415 -7.96 13.13 11.51
CA HIS A 415 -6.95 14.01 12.10
C HIS A 415 -6.05 14.63 11.04
N HIS A 416 -5.57 13.81 10.11
CA HIS A 416 -4.77 14.25 8.97
C HIS A 416 -5.46 15.35 8.16
N LEU A 417 -6.73 15.16 7.78
CA LEU A 417 -7.48 16.17 7.03
C LEU A 417 -7.73 17.43 7.86
N VAL A 418 -8.06 17.28 9.14
CA VAL A 418 -8.24 18.42 10.05
C VAL A 418 -6.97 19.27 10.12
N THR A 419 -5.81 18.64 10.27
CA THR A 419 -4.54 19.35 10.33
C THR A 419 -4.21 20.06 9.02
N ASN A 420 -4.46 19.42 7.86
CA ASN A 420 -4.11 20.00 6.56
C ASN A 420 -5.12 20.99 6.00
N VAL A 421 -6.40 20.91 6.39
CA VAL A 421 -7.49 21.69 5.76
C VAL A 421 -8.14 22.69 6.71
N LEU A 422 -8.20 22.40 8.02
CA LEU A 422 -8.93 23.24 8.98
C LEU A 422 -8.04 24.11 9.86
N LEU A 423 -6.83 23.65 10.20
CA LEU A 423 -5.89 24.41 11.04
C LEU A 423 -5.20 25.53 10.25
N ASP A 424 -4.95 26.65 10.92
CA ASP A 424 -4.13 27.75 10.39
C ASP A 424 -2.63 27.41 10.49
N ASP A 425 -1.81 28.00 9.61
CA ASP A 425 -0.36 27.75 9.51
C ASP A 425 0.39 27.85 10.85
N THR A 426 -0.04 28.76 11.73
CA THR A 426 0.56 28.93 13.07
C THR A 426 0.35 27.71 13.97
N GLU A 427 -0.85 27.13 13.96
CA GLU A 427 -1.15 25.93 14.76
C GLU A 427 -0.53 24.68 14.14
N GLN A 428 -0.47 24.59 12.80
CA GLN A 428 0.26 23.52 12.11
C GLN A 428 1.75 23.49 12.49
N ARG A 429 2.42 24.66 12.50
CA ARG A 429 3.83 24.75 12.94
C ARG A 429 4.01 24.33 14.39
N ARG A 430 3.06 24.66 15.27
CA ARG A 430 3.10 24.26 16.68
C ARG A 430 3.01 22.75 16.84
N GLN A 431 2.17 22.08 16.05
CA GLN A 431 2.09 20.61 16.08
C GLN A 431 3.40 19.95 15.65
N ASN A 432 4.01 20.44 14.57
CA ASN A 432 5.27 19.91 14.07
C ASN A 432 6.41 20.02 15.10
N ALA A 433 6.39 21.04 15.96
CA ALA A 433 7.37 21.24 17.01
C ALA A 433 7.17 20.31 18.24
N THR A 434 5.98 19.75 18.43
CA THR A 434 5.63 18.95 19.63
C THR A 434 5.74 17.44 19.46
N ASN A 435 6.19 16.94 18.30
CA ASN A 435 6.36 15.51 18.06
C ASN A 435 7.46 14.94 18.96
N PHE A 436 7.05 14.42 20.12
CA PHE A 436 7.89 14.00 21.25
C PHE A 436 8.61 12.68 21.02
N CYS A 437 8.23 11.94 19.97
CA CYS A 437 9.07 10.91 19.38
C CYS A 437 9.56 11.49 18.05
N ASP A 438 10.87 11.49 17.85
CA ASP A 438 11.64 11.99 16.69
C ASP A 438 11.34 11.23 15.38
N VAL A 439 10.14 10.68 15.29
CA VAL A 439 9.55 9.94 14.21
C VAL A 439 8.75 10.98 13.41
N MET A 440 9.44 11.73 12.55
CA MET A 440 8.80 12.59 11.54
C MET A 440 8.15 11.72 10.46
N LEU A 441 7.24 10.81 10.83
CA LEU A 441 6.43 10.05 9.89
C LEU A 441 5.31 10.95 9.35
N ARG A 442 5.70 11.74 8.36
CA ARG A 442 4.94 12.76 7.66
C ARG A 442 3.79 12.20 6.78
N GLY A 443 2.92 11.33 7.26
CA GLY A 443 1.84 10.72 6.45
C GLY A 443 0.51 10.68 7.19
N ILE A 444 -0.29 9.64 6.95
CA ILE A 444 -1.46 9.37 7.80
C ILE A 444 -0.95 9.01 9.22
N PRO A 445 -1.30 9.79 10.26
CA PRO A 445 -0.60 9.78 11.55
C PRO A 445 -1.09 8.66 12.50
N VAL A 446 -1.22 7.43 12.01
CA VAL A 446 -1.81 6.32 12.80
C VAL A 446 -1.00 6.04 14.05
N THR A 447 0.32 6.00 13.92
CA THR A 447 1.23 5.72 15.05
C THR A 447 1.13 6.81 16.12
N LEU A 448 1.08 8.09 15.71
CA LEU A 448 0.90 9.22 16.62
C LEU A 448 -0.43 9.12 17.35
N VAL A 449 -1.52 8.83 16.65
CA VAL A 449 -2.85 8.69 17.27
C VAL A 449 -2.83 7.58 18.32
N CYS A 450 -2.28 6.41 18.01
CA CYS A 450 -2.21 5.29 18.94
C CYS A 450 -1.33 5.60 20.17
N GLN A 451 -0.16 6.21 19.95
CA GLN A 451 0.76 6.61 21.03
C GLN A 451 0.15 7.67 21.94
N GLN A 452 -0.44 8.73 21.36
CA GLN A 452 -1.04 9.81 22.14
C GLN A 452 -2.25 9.32 22.93
N LEU A 453 -2.99 8.33 22.43
CA LEU A 453 -4.13 7.77 23.15
C LEU A 453 -3.73 6.65 24.13
N GLY A 454 -2.54 6.05 24.00
CA GLY A 454 -2.11 4.91 24.81
C GLY A 454 -2.94 3.66 24.50
N LEU A 455 -3.12 3.35 23.21
CA LEU A 455 -3.92 2.20 22.77
C LEU A 455 -3.05 0.93 22.70
N GLY A 456 -3.46 -0.10 23.42
CA GLY A 456 -2.88 -1.44 23.32
C GLY A 456 -3.19 -2.14 22.00
N ILE A 457 -2.40 -3.16 21.64
CA ILE A 457 -2.47 -3.79 20.32
C ILE A 457 -3.81 -4.49 20.07
N ALA A 458 -4.45 -5.08 21.09
CA ALA A 458 -5.77 -5.71 20.94
C ALA A 458 -6.87 -4.69 20.64
N THR A 459 -6.76 -3.47 21.16
CA THR A 459 -7.68 -2.37 20.78
C THR A 459 -7.41 -1.96 19.34
N ILE A 460 -6.14 -1.88 18.95
CA ILE A 460 -5.73 -1.54 17.58
C ILE A 460 -6.31 -2.51 16.56
N VAL A 461 -6.24 -3.82 16.83
CA VAL A 461 -6.64 -4.88 15.88
C VAL A 461 -8.02 -5.51 16.16
N GLY A 462 -8.78 -4.94 17.11
CA GLY A 462 -10.03 -5.51 17.64
C GLY A 462 -11.24 -5.48 16.69
N GLY A 463 -11.11 -4.83 15.53
CA GLY A 463 -12.23 -4.52 14.64
C GLY A 463 -13.15 -3.43 15.19
N SER A 464 -14.02 -2.87 14.34
CA SER A 464 -15.02 -1.89 14.76
C SER A 464 -16.39 -2.53 15.02
N ASN A 465 -17.21 -1.92 15.86
CA ASN A 465 -18.58 -2.33 16.21
C ASN A 465 -19.50 -1.10 16.37
N LYS A 466 -20.75 -1.27 16.80
CA LYS A 466 -21.70 -0.15 16.95
C LYS A 466 -21.22 0.93 17.95
N ALA A 467 -20.45 0.54 18.96
CA ALA A 467 -19.88 1.46 19.95
C ALA A 467 -18.66 2.25 19.42
N SER A 468 -18.13 1.92 18.24
CA SER A 468 -16.91 2.53 17.71
C SER A 468 -17.07 4.00 17.34
N VAL A 469 -18.23 4.45 16.84
CA VAL A 469 -18.46 5.88 16.53
C VAL A 469 -18.44 6.75 17.80
N PRO A 470 -19.21 6.42 18.86
CA PRO A 470 -19.09 7.10 20.16
C PRO A 470 -17.68 7.07 20.77
N SER A 471 -17.01 5.92 20.68
CA SER A 471 -15.65 5.76 21.20
C SER A 471 -14.68 6.65 20.44
N ALA A 472 -14.76 6.65 19.11
CA ALA A 472 -13.92 7.48 18.26
C ALA A 472 -14.11 8.97 18.57
N PHE A 473 -15.34 9.44 18.75
CA PHE A 473 -15.61 10.82 19.14
C PHE A 473 -14.96 11.18 20.48
N SER A 474 -15.14 10.33 21.49
CA SER A 474 -14.56 10.53 22.82
C SER A 474 -13.04 10.55 22.77
N TRP A 475 -12.43 9.63 22.04
CA TRP A 475 -10.99 9.52 21.88
C TRP A 475 -10.42 10.71 21.10
N TYR A 476 -11.10 11.17 20.06
CA TYR A 476 -10.64 12.32 19.29
C TYR A 476 -10.62 13.59 20.13
N ARG A 477 -11.59 13.79 21.01
CA ARG A 477 -11.56 14.89 21.98
C ARG A 477 -10.36 14.82 22.91
N VAL A 478 -10.03 13.62 23.41
CA VAL A 478 -8.83 13.42 24.24
C VAL A 478 -7.56 13.73 23.44
N LEU A 479 -7.51 13.31 22.17
CA LEU A 479 -6.39 13.61 21.28
C LEU A 479 -6.21 15.11 21.08
N LEU A 480 -7.27 15.83 20.69
CA LEU A 480 -7.23 17.28 20.49
C LEU A 480 -6.76 18.02 21.75
N LYS A 481 -7.22 17.55 22.92
CA LYS A 481 -6.80 18.09 24.23
C LYS A 481 -5.31 17.86 24.49
N LYS A 482 -4.80 16.65 24.26
CA LYS A 482 -3.37 16.33 24.43
C LYS A 482 -2.49 17.14 23.49
N LEU A 483 -2.95 17.38 22.27
CA LEU A 483 -2.29 18.21 21.26
C LEU A 483 -2.55 19.73 21.46
N LYS A 484 -3.36 20.11 22.46
CA LYS A 484 -3.72 21.49 22.81
C LYS A 484 -4.41 22.28 21.68
N ILE A 485 -5.11 21.61 20.77
CA ILE A 485 -5.79 22.24 19.61
C ILE A 485 -7.34 22.18 19.72
N GLU A 486 -7.86 21.85 20.89
CA GLU A 486 -9.30 21.71 21.14
C GLU A 486 -10.11 22.99 20.94
N ASP A 487 -9.49 24.16 21.09
CA ASP A 487 -10.15 25.45 20.86
C ASP A 487 -10.20 25.85 19.38
N ALA A 488 -9.33 25.28 18.54
CA ALA A 488 -9.25 25.59 17.11
C ALA A 488 -10.26 24.81 16.27
N ILE A 489 -10.71 23.65 16.78
CA ILE A 489 -11.56 22.71 16.04
C ILE A 489 -12.85 22.46 16.82
N ALA A 490 -13.98 22.78 16.21
CA ALA A 490 -15.28 22.41 16.74
C ALA A 490 -15.61 20.97 16.32
N LEU A 491 -16.06 20.16 17.28
CA LEU A 491 -16.46 18.77 17.09
C LEU A 491 -17.92 18.58 17.42
N GLY A 492 -18.62 17.83 16.56
CA GLY A 492 -19.97 17.33 16.81
C GLY A 492 -20.10 15.85 16.48
N ILE A 493 -21.07 15.19 17.11
CA ILE A 493 -21.43 13.80 16.83
C ILE A 493 -22.95 13.65 16.72
N VAL A 494 -23.37 12.84 15.77
CA VAL A 494 -24.76 12.50 15.56
C VAL A 494 -24.88 10.98 15.54
N LEU A 495 -25.65 10.43 16.46
CA LEU A 495 -25.98 9.00 16.48
C LEU A 495 -27.30 8.78 15.74
N VAL A 496 -27.30 7.83 14.80
CA VAL A 496 -28.49 7.48 14.03
C VAL A 496 -29.02 6.17 14.56
N GLU A 497 -30.04 6.24 15.41
CA GLU A 497 -30.55 5.08 16.15
C GLU A 497 -32.07 4.98 16.02
N ARG A 498 -32.57 3.75 16.13
CA ARG A 498 -34.01 3.50 16.24
C ARG A 498 -34.46 3.75 17.67
N ARG A 499 -35.52 4.54 17.84
CA ARG A 499 -36.07 4.82 19.17
C ARG A 499 -36.50 3.52 19.85
N GLY A 500 -36.06 3.33 21.08
CA GLY A 500 -36.34 2.12 21.87
C GLY A 500 -35.54 0.89 21.46
N GLY A 501 -34.63 0.97 20.49
CA GLY A 501 -33.77 -0.14 20.07
C GLY A 501 -34.47 -1.24 19.27
N ALA A 502 -35.76 -1.10 18.97
CA ALA A 502 -36.51 -2.05 18.15
C ALA A 502 -36.11 -1.93 16.67
N GLU A 503 -35.98 -3.06 15.96
CA GLU A 503 -35.58 -3.08 14.54
C GLU A 503 -36.57 -2.36 13.61
N ASP A 504 -37.83 -2.32 13.99
CA ASP A 504 -38.94 -1.63 13.32
C ASP A 504 -39.24 -0.24 13.91
N GLY A 505 -38.48 0.17 14.93
CA GLY A 505 -38.64 1.47 15.58
C GLY A 505 -38.32 2.65 14.65
N PRO A 506 -38.96 3.82 14.87
CA PRO A 506 -38.68 5.01 14.07
C PRO A 506 -37.24 5.49 14.31
N VAL A 507 -36.54 5.85 13.24
CA VAL A 507 -35.20 6.41 13.31
C VAL A 507 -35.29 7.82 13.89
N ASN A 508 -34.36 8.17 14.77
CA ASN A 508 -34.33 9.45 15.45
C ASN A 508 -34.07 10.67 14.53
N ILE A 509 -33.56 10.43 13.31
CA ILE A 509 -33.22 11.45 12.31
C ILE A 509 -33.80 11.03 10.97
N SER A 510 -34.47 11.96 10.26
CA SER A 510 -35.00 11.68 8.91
C SER A 510 -33.90 11.66 7.85
N ASP A 511 -34.17 11.00 6.73
CA ASP A 511 -33.34 11.03 5.53
C ASP A 511 -33.05 12.47 5.06
N ASP A 512 -34.05 13.35 4.99
CA ASP A 512 -33.87 14.77 4.63
C ASP A 512 -32.90 15.52 5.56
N THR A 513 -32.90 15.15 6.85
CA THR A 513 -32.01 15.77 7.83
C THR A 513 -30.58 15.25 7.64
N PHE A 514 -30.45 13.94 7.38
CA PHE A 514 -29.16 13.33 7.04
C PHE A 514 -28.56 13.93 5.76
N MET A 515 -29.36 14.12 4.70
CA MET A 515 -28.91 14.78 3.46
C MET A 515 -28.41 16.19 3.75
N ARG A 516 -29.18 16.99 4.49
CA ARG A 516 -28.77 18.35 4.88
C ARG A 516 -27.47 18.39 5.69
N HIS A 517 -27.19 17.37 6.51
CA HIS A 517 -25.93 17.28 7.25
C HIS A 517 -24.74 16.98 6.32
N ILE A 518 -24.91 16.12 5.33
CA ILE A 518 -23.90 15.86 4.30
C ILE A 518 -23.63 17.13 3.49
N GLU A 519 -24.69 17.80 3.03
CA GLU A 519 -24.60 19.06 2.30
C GLU A 519 -23.85 20.12 3.11
N LEU A 520 -24.21 20.29 4.39
CA LEU A 520 -23.54 21.22 5.28
C LEU A 520 -22.05 20.91 5.40
N ALA A 521 -21.66 19.64 5.51
CA ALA A 521 -20.26 19.24 5.60
C ALA A 521 -19.50 19.56 4.30
N VAL A 522 -20.10 19.26 3.14
CA VAL A 522 -19.53 19.52 1.80
C VAL A 522 -19.38 21.02 1.55
N GLU A 523 -20.42 21.82 1.78
CA GLU A 523 -20.43 23.27 1.54
C GLU A 523 -19.47 24.03 2.46
N SER A 524 -19.33 23.57 3.70
CA SER A 524 -18.44 24.22 4.68
C SER A 524 -16.98 23.74 4.60
N GLY A 525 -16.68 22.74 3.77
CA GLY A 525 -15.36 22.09 3.75
C GLY A 525 -15.01 21.38 5.06
N SER A 526 -16.01 20.93 5.81
CA SER A 526 -15.82 20.23 7.09
C SER A 526 -15.48 18.75 6.87
N VAL A 527 -14.77 18.15 7.82
CA VAL A 527 -14.41 16.73 7.75
C VAL A 527 -15.48 15.90 8.45
N MET A 528 -16.21 15.08 7.70
CA MET A 528 -17.27 14.20 8.21
C MET A 528 -16.84 12.73 8.12
N LEU A 529 -16.61 12.09 9.28
CA LEU A 529 -16.27 10.69 9.43
C LEU A 529 -17.54 9.88 9.79
N MET A 530 -17.93 8.93 8.94
CA MET A 530 -19.12 8.11 9.11
C MET A 530 -18.76 6.67 9.51
N GLY A 531 -19.49 6.12 10.48
CA GLY A 531 -19.56 4.67 10.70
C GLY A 531 -20.84 4.10 10.09
N PHE A 532 -20.75 2.94 9.44
CA PHE A 532 -21.89 2.32 8.76
C PHE A 532 -21.72 0.80 8.60
N ASP A 533 -22.83 0.12 8.27
CA ASP A 533 -22.84 -1.27 7.85
C ASP A 533 -22.36 -1.40 6.41
N VAL A 534 -21.16 -1.97 6.25
CA VAL A 534 -20.54 -2.16 4.94
C VAL A 534 -21.31 -3.15 4.06
N ASN A 535 -22.02 -4.11 4.66
CA ASN A 535 -22.79 -5.08 3.90
C ASN A 535 -24.00 -4.40 3.25
N VAL A 536 -24.66 -3.50 3.98
CA VAL A 536 -25.78 -2.69 3.46
C VAL A 536 -25.28 -1.68 2.42
N ALA A 537 -24.18 -0.98 2.72
CA ALA A 537 -23.61 0.01 1.80
C ALA A 537 -23.22 -0.59 0.44
N LEU A 538 -22.59 -1.77 0.44
CA LEU A 538 -22.20 -2.48 -0.78
C LEU A 538 -23.32 -3.36 -1.37
N ASN A 539 -24.40 -3.60 -0.62
CA ASN A 539 -25.44 -4.59 -0.91
C ASN A 539 -24.90 -6.02 -1.14
N VAL A 540 -23.82 -6.37 -0.43
CA VAL A 540 -23.16 -7.68 -0.52
C VAL A 540 -22.62 -8.04 0.86
N LYS A 541 -22.79 -9.29 1.27
CA LYS A 541 -22.29 -9.79 2.56
C LYS A 541 -20.79 -10.07 2.48
N VAL A 542 -20.03 -9.10 2.99
CA VAL A 542 -18.56 -9.05 2.92
C VAL A 542 -17.91 -9.11 4.31
N ASP A 543 -18.69 -8.85 5.35
CA ASP A 543 -18.30 -8.95 6.74
C ASP A 543 -19.29 -9.83 7.51
N ASN A 544 -18.79 -10.95 8.03
CA ASN A 544 -19.58 -11.96 8.72
C ASN A 544 -19.74 -11.71 10.22
N ARG A 545 -19.17 -10.61 10.75
CA ARG A 545 -19.29 -10.28 12.16
C ARG A 545 -20.75 -9.95 12.52
N PRO A 546 -21.18 -10.17 13.78
CA PRO A 546 -22.53 -9.82 14.21
C PRO A 546 -22.86 -8.33 14.08
N GLU A 547 -21.85 -7.47 14.19
CA GLU A 547 -21.96 -6.02 14.03
C GLU A 547 -20.93 -5.52 13.00
N PRO A 548 -21.24 -5.62 11.69
CA PRO A 548 -20.38 -5.11 10.63
C PRO A 548 -20.27 -3.59 10.72
N CYS A 549 -19.18 -3.08 11.28
CA CYS A 549 -18.93 -1.64 11.31
C CYS A 549 -17.69 -1.30 10.48
N HIS A 550 -17.88 -0.42 9.51
CA HIS A 550 -16.81 0.16 8.68
C HIS A 550 -16.88 1.69 8.72
N PHE A 551 -15.82 2.35 8.27
CA PHE A 551 -15.69 3.80 8.34
C PHE A 551 -15.28 4.40 6.99
N ALA A 552 -15.77 5.60 6.70
CA ALA A 552 -15.37 6.37 5.53
C ALA A 552 -15.56 7.88 5.77
N ILE A 553 -14.89 8.69 4.96
CA ILE A 553 -14.99 10.16 5.01
C ILE A 553 -15.82 10.65 3.83
N VAL A 554 -16.75 11.57 4.07
CA VAL A 554 -17.47 12.26 3.00
C VAL A 554 -16.52 13.19 2.27
N ILE A 555 -16.43 13.03 0.95
CA ILE A 555 -15.58 13.87 0.11
C ILE A 555 -16.36 14.61 -0.98
N GLY A 556 -17.63 14.27 -1.23
CA GLY A 556 -18.44 15.00 -2.19
C GLY A 556 -19.87 14.49 -2.24
N MET A 557 -20.76 15.30 -2.82
CA MET A 557 -22.15 14.95 -3.03
C MET A 557 -22.62 15.55 -4.36
N ASP A 558 -23.37 14.76 -5.11
CA ASP A 558 -24.14 15.18 -6.27
C ASP A 558 -25.63 15.07 -5.91
N GLN A 559 -26.23 16.23 -5.65
CA GLN A 559 -27.64 16.34 -5.26
C GLN A 559 -28.58 15.93 -6.40
N GLU A 560 -28.25 16.26 -7.65
CA GLU A 560 -29.10 15.98 -8.79
C GLU A 560 -29.24 14.48 -9.02
N ARG A 561 -28.14 13.75 -8.85
CA ARG A 561 -28.10 12.29 -9.00
C ARG A 561 -28.38 11.54 -7.71
N GLY A 562 -28.39 12.22 -6.56
CA GLY A 562 -28.52 11.59 -5.24
C GLY A 562 -27.36 10.66 -4.90
N ILE A 563 -26.13 11.03 -5.28
CA ILE A 563 -24.92 10.22 -5.10
C ILE A 563 -23.97 10.92 -4.12
N VAL A 564 -23.51 10.19 -3.11
CA VAL A 564 -22.44 10.60 -2.21
C VAL A 564 -21.14 9.92 -2.62
N ARG A 565 -20.05 10.69 -2.60
CA ARG A 565 -18.69 10.18 -2.77
C ARG A 565 -18.01 10.07 -1.40
N LEU A 566 -17.48 8.88 -1.12
CA LEU A 566 -16.77 8.58 0.12
C LEU A 566 -15.31 8.23 -0.17
N ALA A 567 -14.41 8.64 0.71
CA ALA A 567 -13.04 8.12 0.79
C ALA A 567 -12.98 7.01 1.85
N ASP A 568 -12.49 5.83 1.45
CA ASP A 568 -12.43 4.68 2.34
C ASP A 568 -11.21 4.76 3.28
N VAL A 569 -11.36 4.28 4.51
CA VAL A 569 -10.27 4.27 5.50
C VAL A 569 -9.33 3.06 5.35
N ASN A 570 -9.78 2.00 4.68
CA ASN A 570 -9.05 0.75 4.46
C ASN A 570 -8.98 0.43 2.95
N VAL A 571 -8.18 1.23 2.25
CA VAL A 571 -8.10 1.24 0.78
C VAL A 571 -7.66 -0.10 0.18
N LYS A 572 -6.82 -0.88 0.89
CA LYS A 572 -6.45 -2.24 0.46
C LYS A 572 -7.63 -3.21 0.44
N LYS A 573 -8.63 -3.03 1.32
CA LYS A 573 -9.74 -3.99 1.42
C LYS A 573 -10.86 -3.69 0.41
N TYR A 574 -11.12 -2.42 0.12
CA TYR A 574 -12.29 -2.05 -0.66
C TYR A 574 -12.01 -1.22 -1.90
N ARG A 575 -11.41 -0.02 -1.75
CA ARG A 575 -10.99 0.94 -2.80
C ARG A 575 -10.75 2.31 -2.15
N LYS A 576 -9.93 3.17 -2.76
CA LYS A 576 -9.73 4.56 -2.32
C LYS A 576 -11.01 5.38 -2.22
N THR A 577 -11.88 5.32 -3.24
CA THR A 577 -13.13 6.09 -3.23
C THR A 577 -14.34 5.30 -3.72
N TRP A 578 -15.50 5.57 -3.12
CA TRP A 578 -16.78 4.94 -3.43
C TRP A 578 -17.80 5.97 -3.88
N HIS A 579 -18.75 5.55 -4.69
CA HIS A 579 -19.94 6.31 -5.04
C HIS A 579 -21.16 5.51 -4.60
N LEU A 580 -22.00 6.09 -3.75
CA LEU A 580 -23.16 5.43 -3.16
C LEU A 580 -24.41 6.30 -3.30
N PRO A 581 -25.58 5.71 -3.61
CA PRO A 581 -26.85 6.41 -3.45
C PRO A 581 -27.05 6.87 -2.00
N VAL A 582 -27.52 8.10 -1.81
CA VAL A 582 -27.73 8.69 -0.49
C VAL A 582 -28.69 7.85 0.36
N THR A 583 -29.74 7.30 -0.24
CA THR A 583 -30.76 6.44 0.40
C THR A 583 -30.15 5.17 0.98
N ARG A 584 -29.23 4.53 0.26
CA ARG A 584 -28.50 3.35 0.71
C ARG A 584 -27.53 3.68 1.83
N LEU A 585 -26.83 4.80 1.70
CA LEU A 585 -25.91 5.27 2.74
C LEU A 585 -26.67 5.58 4.03
N TYR A 586 -27.82 6.25 3.94
CA TYR A 586 -28.69 6.51 5.09
C TYR A 586 -29.08 5.20 5.79
N SER A 587 -29.51 4.20 5.02
CA SER A 587 -29.88 2.88 5.54
C SER A 587 -28.71 2.18 6.24
N ALA A 588 -27.50 2.28 5.67
CA ALA A 588 -26.29 1.69 6.23
C ALA A 588 -25.81 2.38 7.53
N VAL A 589 -26.10 3.66 7.72
CA VAL A 589 -25.67 4.44 8.90
C VAL A 589 -26.58 4.18 10.11
N ILE A 590 -27.79 3.64 9.92
CA ILE A 590 -28.70 3.30 11.03
C ILE A 590 -28.04 2.28 11.98
N GLY A 591 -28.00 2.61 13.27
CA GLY A 591 -27.32 1.86 14.32
C GLY A 591 -25.89 2.33 14.62
N TYR A 592 -25.40 3.33 13.90
CA TYR A 592 -24.06 3.90 14.03
C TYR A 592 -24.14 5.43 14.21
N GLY A 593 -23.60 6.20 13.28
CA GLY A 593 -23.57 7.65 13.33
C GLY A 593 -22.35 8.23 12.64
N TYR A 594 -22.10 9.51 12.91
CA TYR A 594 -21.00 10.24 12.32
C TYR A 594 -20.47 11.36 13.20
N ILE A 595 -19.20 11.69 12.96
CA ILE A 595 -18.45 12.74 13.62
C ILE A 595 -18.16 13.83 12.59
N VAL A 596 -18.37 15.08 12.95
CA VAL A 596 -18.03 16.24 12.11
C VAL A 596 -17.01 17.10 12.84
N ALA A 597 -15.88 17.37 12.19
CA ALA A 597 -14.93 18.41 12.59
C ALA A 597 -15.05 19.60 11.65
N ALA A 598 -15.20 20.78 12.24
CA ALA A 598 -15.36 22.03 11.53
C ALA A 598 -14.51 23.14 12.16
N LYS A 599 -14.11 24.13 11.35
CA LYS A 599 -13.43 25.33 11.85
C LYS A 599 -14.34 26.22 12.69
N SER A 600 -15.64 26.22 12.42
CA SER A 600 -16.62 27.06 13.12
C SER A 600 -17.56 26.25 14.00
N ARG A 601 -17.72 26.68 15.25
CA ARG A 601 -18.72 26.12 16.17
C ARG A 601 -20.15 26.29 15.66
N LYS A 602 -20.42 27.35 14.87
CA LYS A 602 -21.73 27.56 14.23
C LYS A 602 -22.12 26.45 13.27
N THR A 603 -21.15 25.83 12.60
CA THR A 603 -21.40 24.68 11.73
C THR A 603 -21.86 23.48 12.54
N ILE A 604 -21.23 23.23 13.69
CA ILE A 604 -21.61 22.13 14.59
C ILE A 604 -22.99 22.37 15.22
N GLU A 605 -23.31 23.60 15.61
CA GLU A 605 -24.63 23.96 16.16
C GLU A 605 -25.78 23.63 15.18
N LYS A 606 -25.55 23.78 13.87
CA LYS A 606 -26.55 23.42 12.84
C LYS A 606 -26.84 21.92 12.76
N LEU A 607 -25.97 21.04 13.28
CA LEU A 607 -26.20 19.60 13.35
C LEU A 607 -27.18 19.19 14.46
N ASN A 608 -27.50 20.11 15.39
CA ASN A 608 -28.30 19.84 16.59
C ASN A 608 -27.76 18.65 17.41
N ALA A 609 -26.44 18.60 17.60
CA ALA A 609 -25.71 17.45 18.12
C ALA A 609 -25.57 17.37 19.66
N THR A 610 -25.94 18.43 20.39
CA THR A 610 -25.60 18.61 21.82
C THR A 610 -26.12 17.49 22.73
N GLY A 611 -27.33 16.97 22.44
CA GLY A 611 -27.89 15.85 23.22
C GLY A 611 -27.08 14.56 23.08
N PHE A 612 -26.59 14.26 21.87
CA PHE A 612 -25.76 13.09 21.61
C PHE A 612 -24.39 13.20 22.29
N GLU A 613 -23.77 14.37 22.21
CA GLU A 613 -22.49 14.65 22.85
C GLU A 613 -22.56 14.42 24.37
N GLN A 614 -23.57 14.98 25.03
CA GLN A 614 -23.73 14.83 26.47
C GLN A 614 -23.95 13.37 26.88
N SER A 615 -24.75 12.62 26.11
CA SER A 615 -24.99 11.19 26.36
C SER A 615 -23.67 10.40 26.34
N ILE A 616 -22.87 10.56 25.28
CA ILE A 616 -21.63 9.81 25.10
C ILE A 616 -20.62 10.12 26.20
N LEU A 617 -20.43 11.40 26.52
CA LEU A 617 -19.45 11.82 27.53
C LEU A 617 -19.85 11.41 28.95
N SER A 618 -21.14 11.14 29.19
CA SER A 618 -21.63 10.63 30.47
C SER A 618 -21.34 9.13 30.67
N GLU A 619 -21.06 8.40 29.59
CA GLU A 619 -20.91 6.95 29.60
C GLU A 619 -19.44 6.51 29.62
N ALA A 620 -19.02 5.90 30.73
CA ALA A 620 -17.64 5.44 30.92
C ALA A 620 -17.16 4.40 29.88
N ARG A 621 -18.07 3.65 29.23
CA ARG A 621 -17.72 2.63 28.23
C ARG A 621 -17.05 3.20 26.97
N TYR A 622 -17.26 4.48 26.69
CA TYR A 622 -16.67 5.16 25.53
C TYR A 622 -15.35 5.86 25.87
N ALA A 623 -15.01 5.95 27.16
CA ALA A 623 -13.74 6.50 27.58
C ALA A 623 -12.58 5.58 27.14
N LEU A 624 -11.38 6.16 27.05
CA LEU A 624 -10.18 5.35 26.89
C LEU A 624 -10.06 4.38 28.09
N PRO A 625 -9.67 3.12 27.86
CA PRO A 625 -9.31 2.23 28.94
C PRO A 625 -8.26 2.90 29.83
N PRO A 626 -8.39 2.88 31.17
CA PRO A 626 -7.34 3.41 32.03
C PRO A 626 -6.05 2.62 31.80
N THR A 627 -4.98 3.32 31.44
CA THR A 627 -3.67 2.75 31.05
C THR A 627 -2.92 2.05 32.20
N GLN A 628 -3.52 1.86 33.38
CA GLN A 628 -2.82 1.31 34.55
C GLN A 628 -3.74 0.48 35.45
N ARG A 629 -3.74 -0.85 35.24
CA ARG A 629 -3.93 -1.85 36.31
C ARG A 629 -3.29 -3.18 35.89
N LEU A 630 -2.02 -3.44 36.24
CA LEU A 630 -1.39 -4.78 36.36
C LEU A 630 -1.94 -5.86 35.40
N LEU A 631 -2.10 -5.55 34.13
CA LEU A 631 -2.75 -6.45 33.20
C LEU A 631 -1.72 -7.48 32.77
N ARG A 632 -2.15 -8.76 32.81
CA ARG A 632 -1.46 -9.89 32.19
C ARG A 632 -0.82 -9.43 30.89
N PHE A 633 0.44 -9.83 30.68
CA PHE A 633 1.14 -9.70 29.41
C PHE A 633 0.17 -9.97 28.26
N GLU A 634 0.01 -8.99 27.37
CA GLU A 634 -1.01 -9.01 26.33
C GLU A 634 -0.63 -10.02 25.25
N TYR A 635 -1.56 -10.91 24.90
CA TYR A 635 -1.42 -11.79 23.74
C TYR A 635 -2.52 -11.44 22.74
N PRO A 636 -2.19 -10.66 21.69
CA PRO A 636 -3.14 -10.32 20.65
C PRO A 636 -3.66 -11.57 19.94
N LYS A 637 -4.86 -11.50 19.36
CA LYS A 637 -5.48 -12.64 18.64
C LYS A 637 -4.63 -13.16 17.48
N LYS A 638 -3.78 -12.31 16.89
CA LYS A 638 -2.81 -12.68 15.86
C LYS A 638 -1.42 -12.77 16.45
N ASN A 639 -0.61 -13.67 15.89
CA ASN A 639 0.71 -14.03 16.39
C ASN A 639 1.80 -13.06 15.92
N TYR A 640 1.79 -11.83 16.44
CA TYR A 640 2.80 -10.84 16.03
C TYR A 640 4.16 -11.10 16.68
N VAL A 641 5.23 -10.93 15.90
CA VAL A 641 6.62 -11.09 16.37
C VAL A 641 6.95 -10.16 17.53
N VAL A 642 6.34 -8.98 17.57
CA VAL A 642 6.50 -8.01 18.66
C VAL A 642 6.10 -8.57 20.03
N THR A 643 5.19 -9.54 20.06
CA THR A 643 4.78 -10.27 21.27
C THR A 643 5.94 -11.11 21.81
N ILE A 644 6.68 -11.78 20.92
CA ILE A 644 7.86 -12.56 21.29
C ILE A 644 8.99 -11.64 21.78
N LEU A 645 9.19 -10.51 21.09
CA LEU A 645 10.21 -9.54 21.50
C LEU A 645 9.89 -8.98 22.89
N ALA A 646 8.64 -8.55 23.13
CA ALA A 646 8.22 -8.06 24.43
C ALA A 646 8.38 -9.13 25.54
N ASP A 647 8.05 -10.39 25.28
CA ASP A 647 8.22 -11.48 26.27
C ASP A 647 9.71 -11.72 26.56
N ALA A 648 10.55 -11.66 25.52
CA ALA A 648 11.99 -11.80 25.69
C ALA A 648 12.60 -10.67 26.54
N PHE A 649 12.25 -9.41 26.28
CA PHE A 649 12.70 -8.28 27.11
C PHE A 649 12.20 -8.39 28.56
N ALA A 650 10.93 -8.80 28.75
CA ALA A 650 10.36 -9.01 30.07
C ALA A 650 11.09 -10.11 30.86
N ARG A 651 11.45 -11.23 30.22
CA ARG A 651 12.22 -12.33 30.83
C ARG A 651 13.64 -11.93 31.21
N LEU A 652 14.25 -10.99 30.48
CA LEU A 652 15.55 -10.41 30.80
C LEU A 652 15.48 -9.35 31.91
N GLY A 653 14.30 -9.13 32.52
CA GLY A 653 14.11 -8.22 33.64
C GLY A 653 13.81 -6.76 33.25
N PHE A 654 13.62 -6.47 31.96
CA PHE A 654 13.23 -5.13 31.51
C PHE A 654 11.72 -4.93 31.58
N LYS A 655 11.28 -3.71 31.86
CA LYS A 655 9.85 -3.37 31.89
C LYS A 655 9.31 -3.26 30.46
N ALA A 656 8.97 -4.40 29.87
CA ALA A 656 8.49 -4.50 28.50
C ALA A 656 7.11 -5.14 28.40
N ASP A 657 6.31 -4.61 27.48
CA ASP A 657 5.02 -5.13 27.05
C ASP A 657 4.85 -4.89 25.54
N VAL A 658 3.79 -5.44 24.95
CA VAL A 658 3.59 -5.36 23.49
C VAL A 658 3.41 -3.90 23.04
N GLU A 659 2.70 -3.09 23.81
CA GLU A 659 2.47 -1.67 23.53
C GLU A 659 3.79 -0.88 23.51
N SER A 660 4.64 -1.03 24.53
CA SER A 660 5.92 -0.35 24.61
C SER A 660 6.86 -0.77 23.49
N VAL A 661 6.95 -2.06 23.14
CA VAL A 661 7.79 -2.49 22.01
C VAL A 661 7.32 -1.86 20.70
N VAL A 662 6.01 -1.86 20.45
CA VAL A 662 5.45 -1.21 19.26
C VAL A 662 5.76 0.29 19.25
N ASN A 663 5.50 0.98 20.36
CA ASN A 663 5.63 2.44 20.44
C ASN A 663 7.08 2.94 20.41
N PHE A 664 8.02 2.19 20.99
CA PHE A 664 9.42 2.63 21.11
C PHE A 664 10.37 1.98 20.09
N SER A 665 9.91 1.05 19.26
CA SER A 665 10.73 0.49 18.16
C SER A 665 11.12 1.52 17.07
N GLY A 666 10.40 2.63 16.99
CA GLY A 666 10.61 3.67 15.99
C GLY A 666 10.04 3.36 14.60
N PHE A 667 9.37 2.23 14.40
CA PHE A 667 8.72 1.90 13.13
C PHE A 667 7.24 2.28 13.13
N HIS A 668 6.69 2.55 11.95
CA HIS A 668 5.25 2.74 11.83
C HIS A 668 4.50 1.46 12.27
N LEU A 669 3.43 1.64 13.03
CA LEU A 669 2.59 0.55 13.56
C LEU A 669 2.20 -0.49 12.49
N SER A 670 1.82 -0.05 11.29
CA SER A 670 1.46 -0.94 10.18
C SER A 670 2.53 -1.98 9.87
N PHE A 671 3.82 -1.62 9.98
CA PHE A 671 4.91 -2.57 9.73
C PHE A 671 5.03 -3.60 10.84
N MET A 672 4.75 -3.19 12.08
CA MET A 672 4.77 -4.06 13.28
C MET A 672 3.61 -5.05 13.31
N LEU A 673 2.53 -4.77 12.57
CA LEU A 673 1.39 -5.65 12.38
C LEU A 673 1.58 -6.67 11.24
N SER A 674 2.75 -6.70 10.62
CA SER A 674 3.08 -7.73 9.63
C SER A 674 3.12 -9.12 10.29
N GLU A 675 2.39 -10.09 9.72
CA GLU A 675 2.40 -11.48 10.19
C GLU A 675 3.78 -12.12 10.01
N HIS A 676 4.53 -11.68 9.00
CA HIS A 676 5.89 -12.15 8.73
C HIS A 676 6.89 -11.01 8.85
N LEU A 677 7.84 -11.17 9.76
CA LEU A 677 8.99 -10.29 9.92
C LEU A 677 10.26 -11.13 9.70
N PRO A 678 11.14 -10.78 8.77
CA PRO A 678 12.41 -11.48 8.62
C PRO A 678 13.32 -11.37 9.85
N LEU A 679 14.27 -12.30 9.98
CA LEU A 679 15.17 -12.40 11.13
C LEU A 679 15.90 -11.07 11.44
N GLU A 680 16.51 -10.48 10.43
CA GLU A 680 17.26 -9.24 10.58
C GLU A 680 16.35 -8.06 10.92
N ASN A 681 15.14 -8.02 10.40
CA ASN A 681 14.18 -6.97 10.76
C ASN A 681 13.70 -7.09 12.21
N ALA A 682 13.46 -8.32 12.69
CA ALA A 682 13.17 -8.55 14.12
C ALA A 682 14.33 -8.10 15.01
N ALA A 683 15.57 -8.32 14.56
CA ALA A 683 16.75 -7.82 15.25
C ALA A 683 16.84 -6.30 15.26
N THR A 684 16.55 -5.63 14.14
CA THR A 684 16.50 -4.16 14.07
C THR A 684 15.45 -3.60 15.02
N VAL A 685 14.25 -4.19 15.06
CA VAL A 685 13.20 -3.79 16.01
C VAL A 685 13.68 -3.93 17.46
N ALA A 686 14.30 -5.05 17.81
CA ALA A 686 14.82 -5.29 19.15
C ALA A 686 15.96 -4.32 19.52
N ARG A 687 16.90 -4.06 18.60
CA ARG A 687 18.00 -3.09 18.80
C ARG A 687 17.46 -1.69 19.05
N ASN A 688 16.52 -1.24 18.22
CA ASN A 688 15.91 0.08 18.35
C ASN A 688 15.15 0.21 19.67
N TYR A 689 14.35 -0.80 20.05
CA TYR A 689 13.67 -0.79 21.34
C TYR A 689 14.65 -0.76 22.51
N SER A 690 15.75 -1.52 22.42
CA SER A 690 16.79 -1.49 23.44
C SER A 690 17.44 -0.10 23.55
N HIS A 691 17.71 0.54 22.42
CA HIS A 691 18.29 1.87 22.37
C HIS A 691 17.37 2.97 22.93
N THR A 692 16.09 2.96 22.54
CA THR A 692 15.14 4.01 22.90
C THR A 692 14.51 3.84 24.27
N HIS A 693 14.35 2.60 24.74
CA HIS A 693 13.59 2.29 25.95
C HIS A 693 14.35 1.48 27.00
N ALA A 694 15.25 0.58 26.59
CA ALA A 694 16.04 -0.23 27.52
C ALA A 694 17.42 0.35 27.83
N GLU A 695 17.66 1.63 27.50
CA GLU A 695 18.92 2.36 27.75
C GLU A 695 20.18 1.63 27.24
N ASP A 696 20.08 1.00 26.07
CA ASP A 696 21.13 0.14 25.50
C ASP A 696 21.52 -1.04 26.40
N GLY A 697 20.68 -1.45 27.34
CA GLY A 697 20.95 -2.51 28.32
C GLY A 697 20.87 -3.93 27.75
N VAL A 698 20.35 -4.09 26.52
CA VAL A 698 20.27 -5.38 25.84
C VAL A 698 21.01 -5.33 24.51
N SER A 699 21.91 -6.28 24.28
CA SER A 699 22.53 -6.49 22.99
C SER A 699 21.84 -7.60 22.21
N VAL A 700 21.81 -7.44 20.88
CA VAL A 700 21.05 -8.28 19.96
C VAL A 700 21.96 -8.84 18.86
N ALA A 701 22.08 -10.16 18.81
CA ALA A 701 22.89 -10.86 17.82
C ALA A 701 22.05 -11.84 16.99
N THR A 702 22.22 -11.81 15.67
CA THR A 702 21.56 -12.72 14.72
C THR A 702 22.53 -13.79 14.24
N ARG A 703 22.00 -14.98 13.96
CA ARG A 703 22.74 -16.03 13.27
C ARG A 703 21.82 -16.78 12.32
N HIS A 704 22.09 -16.64 11.03
CA HIS A 704 21.43 -17.36 9.96
C HIS A 704 21.96 -18.80 9.85
N MET A 705 21.08 -19.75 9.57
CA MET A 705 21.42 -21.16 9.35
C MET A 705 21.61 -21.47 7.87
N ASP A 706 22.36 -20.60 7.17
CA ASP A 706 22.66 -20.76 5.74
C ASP A 706 23.42 -22.07 5.48
N LYS A 707 23.03 -22.81 4.43
CA LYS A 707 23.66 -24.08 4.08
C LYS A 707 25.15 -23.87 3.77
N GLY A 708 26.00 -24.64 4.46
CA GLY A 708 27.46 -24.60 4.28
C GLY A 708 28.18 -23.50 5.05
N ALA A 709 27.47 -22.62 5.76
CA ALA A 709 28.09 -21.62 6.63
C ALA A 709 28.61 -22.25 7.94
N THR A 710 29.71 -21.72 8.47
CA THR A 710 30.38 -22.27 9.65
C THR A 710 29.47 -22.26 10.88
N GLY A 711 29.24 -23.45 11.44
CA GLY A 711 28.35 -23.68 12.58
C GLY A 711 26.86 -23.44 12.30
N SER A 712 26.47 -23.31 11.03
CA SER A 712 25.09 -23.51 10.57
C SER A 712 24.80 -25.01 10.44
N THR A 713 24.93 -25.69 11.58
CA THR A 713 24.78 -27.14 11.71
C THR A 713 23.89 -27.44 12.91
N LEU A 714 23.34 -28.66 12.95
CA LEU A 714 22.57 -29.15 14.10
C LEU A 714 23.33 -28.95 15.42
N GLN A 715 24.62 -29.26 15.43
CA GLN A 715 25.49 -29.08 16.60
C GLN A 715 25.70 -27.61 16.95
N GLY A 716 25.78 -26.72 15.95
CA GLY A 716 25.87 -25.28 16.17
C GLY A 716 24.59 -24.70 16.78
N LEU A 717 23.42 -25.17 16.35
CA LEU A 717 22.15 -24.81 16.98
C LEU A 717 22.09 -25.30 18.44
N LEU A 718 22.49 -26.55 18.69
CA LEU A 718 22.54 -27.11 20.05
C LEU A 718 23.46 -26.30 20.97
N GLN A 719 24.63 -25.87 20.49
CA GLN A 719 25.55 -25.02 21.25
C GLN A 719 24.91 -23.68 21.64
N GLN A 720 24.14 -23.07 20.74
CA GLN A 720 23.42 -21.83 21.04
C GLN A 720 22.32 -22.03 22.09
N ILE A 721 21.57 -23.13 21.97
CA ILE A 721 20.55 -23.53 22.95
C ILE A 721 21.20 -23.67 24.34
N ARG A 722 22.29 -24.45 24.44
CA ARG A 722 23.02 -24.62 25.70
C ARG A 722 23.56 -23.31 26.25
N PHE A 723 24.10 -22.44 25.39
CA PHE A 723 24.63 -21.14 25.79
C PHE A 723 23.56 -20.22 26.41
N ALA A 724 22.35 -20.22 25.84
CA ALA A 724 21.22 -19.44 26.35
C ALA A 724 20.70 -20.00 27.68
N LEU A 725 20.51 -21.31 27.76
CA LEU A 725 19.95 -21.97 28.94
C LEU A 725 20.89 -21.98 30.15
N GLN A 726 22.18 -21.69 29.96
CA GLN A 726 23.14 -21.61 31.07
C GLN A 726 22.85 -20.43 32.01
N PHE A 727 22.32 -19.31 31.50
CA PHE A 727 22.01 -18.12 32.30
C PHE A 727 20.71 -17.45 31.81
N PRO A 728 19.54 -18.07 32.04
CA PRO A 728 18.26 -17.65 31.44
C PRO A 728 17.81 -16.25 31.87
N GLU A 729 18.28 -15.74 33.01
CA GLU A 729 17.98 -14.37 33.47
C GLU A 729 18.78 -13.30 32.72
N SER A 730 19.87 -13.68 32.05
CA SER A 730 20.73 -12.75 31.30
C SER A 730 20.80 -13.03 29.79
N ARG A 731 20.20 -14.14 29.34
CA ARG A 731 20.28 -14.62 27.97
C ARG A 731 18.95 -15.21 27.53
N CYS A 732 18.43 -14.74 26.41
CA CYS A 732 17.21 -15.26 25.80
C CYS A 732 17.49 -15.60 24.33
N LEU A 733 17.22 -16.84 23.95
CA LEU A 733 17.33 -17.31 22.57
C LEU A 733 15.95 -17.41 21.94
N ILE A 734 15.79 -16.73 20.82
CA ILE A 734 14.61 -16.79 19.96
C ILE A 734 14.99 -17.51 18.66
N VAL A 735 14.14 -18.41 18.20
CA VAL A 735 14.25 -19.08 16.90
C VAL A 735 13.25 -18.48 15.91
N ASN A 736 13.69 -18.19 14.69
CA ASN A 736 12.82 -17.95 13.53
C ASN A 736 12.80 -19.23 12.68
N PHE A 737 11.62 -19.77 12.41
CA PHE A 737 11.45 -21.07 11.74
C PHE A 737 10.29 -21.08 10.74
N GLN A 738 10.36 -21.98 9.77
CA GLN A 738 9.29 -22.23 8.81
C GLN A 738 8.19 -23.09 9.46
N THR A 739 7.05 -22.47 9.77
CA THR A 739 5.91 -23.13 10.44
C THR A 739 5.38 -24.34 9.66
N SER A 740 5.41 -24.31 8.32
CA SER A 740 4.91 -25.43 7.50
C SER A 740 5.69 -26.72 7.68
N ILE A 741 6.98 -26.66 8.03
CA ILE A 741 7.80 -27.86 8.29
C ILE A 741 7.35 -28.52 9.60
N ILE A 742 7.10 -27.71 10.63
CA ILE A 742 6.58 -28.19 11.92
C ILE A 742 5.16 -28.74 11.77
N HIS A 743 4.27 -27.99 11.12
CA HIS A 743 2.86 -28.36 10.94
C HIS A 743 2.68 -29.64 10.09
N ALA A 744 3.61 -29.92 9.18
CA ALA A 744 3.60 -31.17 8.41
C ALA A 744 3.85 -32.40 9.29
N ASN A 745 4.58 -32.25 10.40
CA ASN A 745 4.84 -33.32 11.33
C ASN A 745 3.76 -33.41 12.42
N LYS A 746 2.73 -34.23 12.18
CA LYS A 746 1.62 -34.45 13.13
C LYS A 746 2.04 -35.00 14.49
N ALA A 747 3.23 -35.61 14.61
CA ALA A 747 3.72 -36.10 15.90
C ALA A 747 4.28 -34.97 16.79
N VAL A 748 4.63 -33.83 16.17
CA VAL A 748 5.20 -32.65 16.85
C VAL A 748 4.16 -31.54 16.98
N TRP A 749 3.35 -31.34 15.94
CA TRP A 749 2.39 -30.26 15.91
C TRP A 749 1.24 -30.46 16.90
N ASN A 750 1.05 -29.49 17.79
CA ASN A 750 0.01 -29.50 18.82
C ASN A 750 -1.37 -29.01 18.34
N GLY A 751 -1.56 -28.84 17.02
CA GLY A 751 -2.83 -28.36 16.44
C GLY A 751 -3.00 -26.84 16.43
N SER A 752 -2.06 -26.09 17.00
CA SER A 752 -2.19 -24.64 17.13
C SER A 752 -1.66 -23.88 15.90
N ASN A 753 -2.32 -22.78 15.54
CA ASN A 753 -1.76 -21.84 14.56
C ASN A 753 -0.80 -20.91 15.30
N GLY A 754 0.43 -21.35 15.54
CA GLY A 754 1.49 -20.55 16.17
C GLY A 754 2.12 -19.51 15.25
N GLY A 755 3.02 -18.69 15.79
CA GLY A 755 3.85 -17.75 15.01
C GLY A 755 5.10 -18.41 14.43
N SER A 756 5.84 -17.70 13.58
CA SER A 756 7.14 -18.14 13.04
C SER A 756 8.33 -17.90 13.99
N TYR A 757 8.05 -17.37 15.18
CA TYR A 757 9.03 -17.04 16.21
C TYR A 757 8.66 -17.70 17.53
N ALA A 758 9.66 -18.25 18.22
CA ALA A 758 9.49 -18.83 19.55
C ALA A 758 10.74 -18.67 20.41
N ILE A 759 10.54 -18.53 21.72
CA ILE A 759 11.60 -18.49 22.74
C ILE A 759 11.96 -19.91 23.14
N VAL A 760 13.25 -20.21 23.21
CA VAL A 760 13.76 -21.48 23.76
C VAL A 760 13.70 -21.42 25.29
N LEU A 761 12.94 -22.33 25.89
CA LEU A 761 12.74 -22.40 27.34
C LEU A 761 13.56 -23.49 28.02
N HIS A 762 13.71 -24.64 27.36
CA HIS A 762 14.38 -25.80 27.93
C HIS A 762 14.86 -26.75 26.83
N PHE A 763 15.84 -27.59 27.17
CA PHE A 763 16.33 -28.66 26.31
C PHE A 763 16.52 -29.93 27.12
N ASP A 764 15.85 -31.01 26.72
CA ASP A 764 16.05 -32.34 27.28
C ASP A 764 17.09 -33.09 26.45
N GLU A 765 18.28 -33.25 27.03
CA GLU A 765 19.40 -33.98 26.42
C GLU A 765 19.06 -35.45 26.14
N SER A 766 18.24 -36.08 26.98
CA SER A 766 17.98 -37.52 26.88
C SER A 766 17.10 -37.88 25.68
N SER A 767 16.11 -37.02 25.40
CA SER A 767 15.18 -37.19 24.28
C SER A 767 15.49 -36.29 23.07
N SER A 768 16.49 -35.41 23.19
CA SER A 768 16.82 -34.39 22.18
C SER A 768 15.61 -33.51 21.81
N LEU A 769 14.83 -33.13 22.82
CA LEU A 769 13.62 -32.33 22.69
C LEU A 769 13.84 -30.90 23.19
N VAL A 770 13.46 -29.92 22.38
CA VAL A 770 13.52 -28.50 22.68
C VAL A 770 12.12 -28.02 23.09
N THR A 771 12.00 -27.40 24.26
CA THR A 771 10.76 -26.74 24.70
C THR A 771 10.76 -25.28 24.27
N LEU A 772 9.70 -24.87 23.59
CA LEU A 772 9.55 -23.57 22.94
C LEU A 772 8.31 -22.84 23.47
N SER A 773 8.36 -21.52 23.52
CA SER A 773 7.21 -20.65 23.80
C SER A 773 6.98 -19.68 22.65
N ASP A 774 5.81 -19.73 22.02
CA ASP A 774 5.48 -18.85 20.90
C ASP A 774 4.46 -17.76 21.29
N SER A 775 4.00 -17.00 20.29
CA SER A 775 3.05 -15.88 20.45
C SER A 775 1.59 -16.32 20.42
N ASN A 776 1.30 -17.62 20.55
CA ASN A 776 -0.06 -18.11 20.51
C ASN A 776 -0.92 -17.48 21.63
N HIS A 777 -2.07 -16.93 21.25
CA HIS A 777 -2.96 -16.28 22.20
C HIS A 777 -3.60 -17.27 23.18
N GLU A 778 -3.80 -18.52 22.76
CA GLU A 778 -4.37 -19.58 23.57
C GLU A 778 -3.37 -20.09 24.60
N SER A 779 -3.66 -19.87 25.89
CA SER A 779 -2.74 -20.13 26.99
C SER A 779 -2.21 -21.57 27.06
N PHE A 780 -2.99 -22.56 26.61
CA PHE A 780 -2.60 -23.97 26.64
C PHE A 780 -1.66 -24.39 25.50
N TYR A 781 -1.57 -23.59 24.43
CA TYR A 781 -0.78 -23.92 23.25
C TYR A 781 0.48 -23.08 23.09
N ARG A 782 0.71 -22.11 23.98
CA ARG A 782 1.90 -21.25 24.00
C ARG A 782 3.19 -22.04 24.10
N THR A 783 3.21 -23.05 24.95
CA THR A 783 4.38 -23.89 25.17
C THR A 783 4.21 -25.22 24.45
N TRP A 784 5.22 -25.60 23.69
CA TRP A 784 5.23 -26.85 22.93
C TRP A 784 6.65 -27.40 22.83
N VAL A 785 6.77 -28.65 22.36
CA VAL A 785 8.03 -29.38 22.34
C VAL A 785 8.34 -29.83 20.90
N CYS A 786 9.60 -29.70 20.50
CA CYS A 786 10.07 -30.04 19.16
C CYS A 786 11.34 -30.90 19.20
N PRO A 787 11.44 -31.99 18.43
CA PRO A 787 12.73 -32.63 18.14
C PRO A 787 13.73 -31.63 17.55
N LEU A 788 14.97 -31.70 18.01
CA LEU A 788 16.04 -30.76 17.64
C LEU A 788 16.36 -30.77 16.13
N ASP A 789 16.32 -31.94 15.50
CA ASP A 789 16.53 -32.15 14.07
C ASP A 789 15.43 -31.49 13.23
N VAL A 790 14.16 -31.72 13.61
CA VAL A 790 12.99 -31.08 12.97
C VAL A 790 13.05 -29.56 13.12
N LEU A 791 13.46 -29.07 14.30
CA LEU A 791 13.67 -27.64 14.53
C LEU A 791 14.78 -27.09 13.63
N PHE A 792 15.90 -27.80 13.51
CA PHE A 792 17.01 -27.37 12.66
C PHE A 792 16.62 -27.25 11.20
N ASP A 793 15.86 -28.22 10.66
CA ASP A 793 15.35 -28.14 9.29
C ASP A 793 14.43 -26.92 9.09
N ALA A 794 13.57 -26.64 10.06
CA ALA A 794 12.67 -25.49 10.03
C ALA A 794 13.41 -24.14 10.12
N VAL A 795 14.47 -24.06 10.92
CA VAL A 795 15.32 -22.87 11.09
C VAL A 795 16.29 -22.68 9.90
N SER A 796 16.67 -23.76 9.22
CA SER A 796 17.55 -23.71 8.04
C SER A 796 16.81 -23.44 6.72
N ALA A 797 15.47 -23.44 6.76
CA ALA A 797 14.64 -23.14 5.61
C ALA A 797 14.80 -21.68 5.15
N VAL A 798 14.84 -21.48 3.84
CA VAL A 798 14.96 -20.14 3.23
C VAL A 798 13.67 -19.35 3.43
N ASP A 799 13.83 -18.13 3.94
CA ASP A 799 12.77 -17.13 4.04
C ASP A 799 12.45 -16.58 2.64
N SER A 800 11.19 -16.65 2.23
CA SER A 800 10.75 -16.21 0.90
C SER A 800 10.82 -14.69 0.71
N ILE A 801 10.88 -13.92 1.80
CA ILE A 801 10.97 -12.47 1.78
C ILE A 801 12.44 -12.05 1.84
N ALA A 802 13.20 -12.56 2.80
CA ALA A 802 14.61 -12.19 2.95
C ALA A 802 15.52 -12.83 1.88
N LEU A 803 15.04 -13.89 1.22
CA LEU A 803 15.80 -14.74 0.30
C LEU A 803 17.07 -15.35 0.92
N ARG A 804 17.01 -15.59 2.24
CA ARG A 804 18.12 -16.12 3.05
C ARG A 804 17.58 -17.15 4.03
N ALA A 805 18.44 -18.06 4.53
CA ALA A 805 18.00 -18.97 5.58
C ALA A 805 17.45 -18.19 6.78
N ARG A 806 16.50 -18.79 7.50
CA ARG A 806 16.10 -18.29 8.82
C ARG A 806 17.23 -18.55 9.82
N GLY A 807 16.92 -18.52 11.11
CA GLY A 807 17.98 -18.59 12.10
C GLY A 807 17.53 -18.29 13.50
N THR A 808 18.47 -17.69 14.22
CA THR A 808 18.41 -17.48 15.66
C THR A 808 18.69 -16.03 15.99
N LEU A 809 18.00 -15.52 17.00
CA LEU A 809 18.13 -14.18 17.54
C LEU A 809 18.45 -14.32 19.04
N MET A 810 19.66 -13.92 19.44
CA MET A 810 20.13 -13.95 20.82
C MET A 810 20.04 -12.56 21.42
N LEU A 811 19.36 -12.45 22.56
CA LEU A 811 19.31 -11.25 23.38
C LEU A 811 20.09 -11.51 24.66
N THR A 812 20.99 -10.60 25.02
CA THR A 812 21.78 -10.69 26.26
C THR A 812 21.78 -9.36 27.00
N THR A 813 21.80 -9.39 28.33
CA THR A 813 21.83 -8.20 29.21
C THR A 813 23.18 -7.47 29.23
N THR A 814 23.92 -7.58 28.13
CA THR A 814 25.18 -6.87 27.91
C THR A 814 24.87 -5.57 27.19
N SER A 815 25.55 -4.49 27.58
CA SER A 815 25.30 -3.19 26.97
C SER A 815 25.66 -3.20 25.48
N GLN A 816 24.78 -2.63 24.65
CA GLN A 816 25.04 -2.39 23.22
C GLN A 816 25.45 -0.94 22.93
N ARG A 817 25.71 -0.12 23.96
CA ARG A 817 26.00 1.31 23.82
C ARG A 817 27.14 1.58 22.84
N ASP A 818 28.13 0.67 22.78
CA ASP A 818 29.24 0.77 21.84
C ASP A 818 28.80 0.80 20.37
N MET A 819 27.65 0.20 20.02
CA MET A 819 27.12 0.20 18.66
C MET A 819 26.76 1.60 18.15
N TYR A 820 26.47 2.53 19.05
CA TYR A 820 26.00 3.90 18.76
C TYR A 820 27.01 5.00 19.11
N LEU A 821 28.21 4.63 19.57
CA LEU A 821 29.28 5.59 19.84
C LEU A 821 29.97 5.99 18.52
N ASP A 822 30.20 7.29 18.33
CA ASP A 822 30.92 7.87 17.19
C ASP A 822 30.36 7.47 15.81
N CYS A 823 29.05 7.25 15.72
CA CYS A 823 28.37 6.90 14.48
C CYS A 823 27.58 8.09 13.89
N TYR A 824 27.30 8.03 12.59
CA TYR A 824 26.35 8.94 11.97
C TYR A 824 24.91 8.59 12.37
N GLY A 825 24.03 9.61 12.39
CA GLY A 825 22.65 9.49 12.84
C GLY A 825 21.70 8.93 11.79
N TYR A 826 22.14 7.98 10.95
CA TYR A 826 21.36 7.46 9.83
C TYR A 826 20.03 6.92 10.30
N ASP A 827 18.95 7.57 9.86
CA ASP A 827 17.62 7.24 10.33
C ASP A 827 16.92 6.27 9.39
N MET A 828 17.15 4.99 9.66
CA MET A 828 16.57 3.84 8.95
C MET A 828 15.03 3.77 9.04
N ARG A 829 14.39 4.60 9.87
CA ARG A 829 12.94 4.56 10.11
C ARG A 829 12.15 5.26 8.99
N HIS A 830 12.83 6.00 8.11
CA HIS A 830 12.22 6.91 7.15
C HIS A 830 12.17 6.32 5.74
N SER A 831 11.48 5.20 5.60
CA SER A 831 11.12 4.66 4.30
C SER A 831 9.78 5.27 3.88
N ILE A 832 9.84 6.45 3.24
CA ILE A 832 8.65 7.25 2.85
C ILE A 832 7.70 6.44 1.94
N VAL A 833 8.26 5.54 1.12
CA VAL A 833 7.51 4.71 0.17
C VAL A 833 7.85 3.22 0.29
N HIS A 834 9.10 2.88 0.64
CA HIS A 834 9.54 1.49 0.80
C HIS A 834 9.07 0.87 2.13
N HIS A 835 8.75 -0.42 2.13
CA HIS A 835 8.45 -1.14 3.38
C HIS A 835 9.77 -1.56 4.04
N PRO A 836 10.12 -1.08 5.25
CA PRO A 836 11.47 -1.24 5.81
C PRO A 836 11.84 -2.69 6.08
N PHE A 837 10.84 -3.57 6.16
CA PHE A 837 11.00 -5.02 6.32
C PHE A 837 10.85 -5.82 5.03
N LYS A 838 11.14 -5.20 3.88
CA LYS A 838 11.26 -5.86 2.59
C LYS A 838 12.67 -5.64 2.04
N PRO A 839 13.16 -6.51 1.13
CA PRO A 839 14.44 -6.27 0.49
C PRO A 839 14.46 -4.93 -0.25
N SER A 840 15.55 -4.20 -0.10
CA SER A 840 15.81 -3.05 -0.97
C SER A 840 16.21 -3.57 -2.34
N VAL A 841 15.42 -3.21 -3.35
CA VAL A 841 15.68 -3.61 -4.74
C VAL A 841 16.84 -2.80 -5.33
N TRP A 842 17.16 -1.64 -4.74
CA TRP A 842 18.31 -0.83 -5.13
C TRP A 842 19.07 -0.31 -3.90
N PRO A 843 20.00 -1.10 -3.35
CA PRO A 843 20.75 -0.74 -2.15
C PRO A 843 21.49 0.60 -2.27
N ALA A 844 21.98 0.93 -3.47
CA ALA A 844 22.67 2.19 -3.73
C ALA A 844 21.77 3.42 -3.51
N PHE A 845 20.55 3.40 -4.04
CA PHE A 845 19.62 4.53 -3.89
C PHE A 845 19.05 4.64 -2.48
N HIS A 846 18.90 3.51 -1.80
CA HIS A 846 18.63 3.52 -0.36
C HIS A 846 19.75 4.24 0.41
N CYS A 847 21.01 3.88 0.15
CA CYS A 847 22.14 4.52 0.82
C CYS A 847 22.31 6.00 0.44
N LEU A 848 22.08 6.37 -0.83
CA LEU A 848 22.10 7.76 -1.26
C LEU A 848 21.02 8.58 -0.56
N ALA A 849 19.83 8.03 -0.38
CA ALA A 849 18.75 8.69 0.36
C ALA A 849 19.13 8.91 1.84
N LEU A 850 19.73 7.91 2.49
CA LEU A 850 20.24 8.04 3.86
C LEU A 850 21.33 9.11 3.97
N VAL A 851 22.33 9.07 3.07
CA VAL A 851 23.43 10.04 3.04
C VAL A 851 22.94 11.45 2.73
N ALA A 852 22.08 11.62 1.73
CA ALA A 852 21.56 12.93 1.38
C ALA A 852 20.72 13.54 2.52
N SER A 853 19.91 12.72 3.19
CA SER A 853 19.12 13.17 4.34
C SER A 853 20.01 13.59 5.51
N GLU A 854 21.02 12.78 5.83
CA GLU A 854 21.95 13.07 6.93
C GLU A 854 22.80 14.31 6.64
N MET A 855 23.31 14.45 5.41
CA MET A 855 24.07 15.63 5.00
C MET A 855 23.20 16.89 4.91
N SER A 856 21.88 16.78 4.70
CA SER A 856 20.95 17.93 4.61
C SER A 856 20.44 18.42 5.98
N ARG A 857 20.51 17.61 7.04
CA ARG A 857 20.07 17.98 8.40
C ARG A 857 20.77 19.23 8.97
N GLY A 858 21.92 19.62 8.42
CA GLY A 858 22.75 20.71 8.94
C GLY A 858 22.45 22.13 8.42
N ASP A 859 21.62 22.28 7.37
CA ASP A 859 21.47 23.55 6.62
C ASP A 859 20.14 24.29 6.86
N SER A 860 19.21 23.75 7.66
CA SER A 860 17.88 24.36 7.80
C SER A 860 17.88 25.59 8.73
N THR A 861 18.04 26.78 8.16
CA THR A 861 17.64 28.06 8.79
C THR A 861 16.13 28.13 9.04
N THR A 862 15.35 27.22 8.46
CA THR A 862 13.88 27.13 8.51
C THR A 862 13.33 26.08 9.48
N GLY A 863 14.19 25.29 10.15
CA GLY A 863 13.76 24.24 11.08
C GLY A 863 13.09 23.01 10.46
N GLN A 864 13.11 22.87 9.12
CA GLN A 864 12.62 21.68 8.44
C GLN A 864 13.79 20.80 7.99
N SER A 865 13.94 19.61 8.59
CA SER A 865 14.84 18.59 8.06
C SER A 865 14.28 18.07 6.74
N VAL A 866 15.06 18.19 5.66
CA VAL A 866 14.72 17.58 4.36
C VAL A 866 15.10 16.10 4.42
N GLN A 867 14.16 15.23 4.08
CA GLN A 867 14.35 13.79 4.06
C GLN A 867 14.03 13.28 2.66
N PHE A 868 14.81 12.31 2.20
CA PHE A 868 14.66 11.70 0.88
C PHE A 868 14.41 10.20 1.02
N SER A 869 13.72 9.63 0.04
CA SER A 869 13.51 8.19 -0.09
C SER A 869 14.30 7.60 -1.26
N ALA A 870 14.53 6.28 -1.24
CA ALA A 870 15.15 5.59 -2.37
C ALA A 870 14.36 5.81 -3.68
N GLU A 871 13.04 5.90 -3.58
CA GLU A 871 12.14 6.18 -4.69
C GLU A 871 12.30 7.59 -5.28
N ASP A 872 12.62 8.60 -4.47
CA ASP A 872 12.90 9.95 -4.99
C ASP A 872 14.12 9.92 -5.92
N PHE A 873 15.17 9.19 -5.52
CA PHE A 873 16.36 8.97 -6.35
C PHE A 873 16.03 8.11 -7.58
N LEU A 874 15.27 7.02 -7.41
CA LEU A 874 14.86 6.16 -8.52
C LEU A 874 14.10 6.92 -9.61
N TYR A 875 13.07 7.66 -9.19
CA TYR A 875 12.18 8.34 -10.11
C TYR A 875 12.75 9.64 -10.66
N SER A 876 13.86 10.12 -10.08
CA SER A 876 14.67 11.15 -10.73
C SER A 876 15.29 10.66 -12.05
N LEU A 877 15.50 9.35 -12.27
CA LEU A 877 16.06 8.84 -13.51
C LEU A 877 15.08 8.95 -14.68
N SER A 878 15.57 9.37 -15.86
CA SER A 878 14.74 9.54 -17.07
C SER A 878 14.12 8.24 -17.52
N SER A 879 14.84 7.13 -17.34
CA SER A 879 14.39 5.78 -17.63
C SER A 879 15.16 4.82 -16.73
N PHE A 880 14.50 3.76 -16.27
CA PHE A 880 15.16 2.62 -15.62
C PHE A 880 14.51 1.34 -16.11
N SER A 881 15.12 0.20 -15.82
CA SER A 881 14.54 -1.12 -16.07
C SER A 881 14.67 -1.96 -14.80
N VAL A 882 13.57 -2.56 -14.36
CA VAL A 882 13.52 -3.45 -13.18
C VAL A 882 14.50 -4.61 -13.35
N HIS A 883 14.56 -5.20 -14.55
CA HIS A 883 15.52 -6.27 -14.86
C HIS A 883 16.97 -5.82 -14.65
N ASN A 884 17.35 -4.66 -15.21
CA ASN A 884 18.73 -4.18 -15.11
C ASN A 884 19.09 -3.80 -13.68
N VAL A 885 18.15 -3.19 -12.95
CA VAL A 885 18.34 -2.84 -11.54
C VAL A 885 18.56 -4.08 -10.68
N LEU A 886 17.85 -5.17 -10.96
CA LEU A 886 17.94 -6.42 -10.19
C LEU A 886 19.17 -7.28 -10.51
N ARG A 887 19.75 -7.14 -11.71
CA ARG A 887 20.88 -7.98 -12.16
C ARG A 887 22.25 -7.31 -12.02
N ASN A 888 22.33 -5.99 -12.10
CA ASN A 888 23.61 -5.33 -12.30
C ASN A 888 24.38 -5.15 -10.99
N GLU A 889 25.59 -5.69 -10.97
CA GLU A 889 26.66 -5.18 -10.12
C GLU A 889 26.99 -3.75 -10.57
N LEU A 890 27.14 -2.83 -9.62
CA LEU A 890 27.38 -1.43 -9.93
C LEU A 890 28.83 -1.07 -9.59
N GLU A 891 29.57 -0.66 -10.60
CA GLU A 891 30.92 -0.10 -10.45
C GLU A 891 30.87 1.32 -9.87
N SER A 892 32.00 1.79 -9.34
CA SER A 892 32.11 3.11 -8.69
C SER A 892 31.67 4.26 -9.61
N GLU A 893 32.11 4.28 -10.88
CA GLU A 893 31.73 5.34 -11.81
C GLU A 893 30.23 5.34 -12.10
N HIS A 894 29.63 4.15 -12.21
CA HIS A 894 28.19 4.01 -12.44
C HIS A 894 27.38 4.56 -11.28
N ILE A 895 27.73 4.21 -10.04
CA ILE A 895 27.05 4.73 -8.84
C ILE A 895 27.20 6.26 -8.76
N ALA A 896 28.40 6.79 -9.00
CA ALA A 896 28.66 8.23 -8.95
C ALA A 896 27.88 9.00 -10.04
N ALA A 897 27.83 8.49 -11.27
CA ALA A 897 27.08 9.11 -12.36
C ALA A 897 25.57 9.16 -12.07
N LEU A 898 25.02 8.05 -11.55
CA LEU A 898 23.62 7.98 -11.14
C LEU A 898 23.31 8.96 -10.01
N ALA A 899 24.18 9.02 -8.99
CA ALA A 899 24.04 9.93 -7.86
C ALA A 899 24.04 11.40 -8.32
N ASN A 900 25.01 11.81 -9.15
CA ASN A 900 25.08 13.18 -9.66
C ASN A 900 23.86 13.56 -10.50
N THR A 901 23.35 12.65 -11.34
CA THR A 901 22.13 12.87 -12.11
C THR A 901 20.93 13.09 -11.18
N ALA A 902 20.82 12.29 -10.12
CA ALA A 902 19.75 12.43 -9.15
C ALA A 902 19.87 13.72 -8.34
N PHE A 903 21.08 14.07 -7.87
CA PHE A 903 21.33 15.31 -7.13
C PHE A 903 20.98 16.55 -7.96
N GLU A 904 21.33 16.58 -9.24
CA GLU A 904 20.97 17.68 -10.14
C GLU A 904 19.45 17.81 -10.30
N ARG A 905 18.75 16.69 -10.55
CA ARG A 905 17.29 16.71 -10.79
C ARG A 905 16.45 16.96 -9.54
N LEU A 906 16.96 16.55 -8.38
CA LEU A 906 16.32 16.77 -7.08
C LEU A 906 16.80 18.08 -6.41
N GLU A 907 17.64 18.86 -7.09
CA GLU A 907 18.21 20.13 -6.60
C GLU A 907 18.94 19.98 -5.25
N ILE A 908 19.64 18.85 -5.06
CA ILE A 908 20.40 18.54 -3.85
C ILE A 908 21.83 19.07 -4.04
N PRO A 909 22.36 19.92 -3.12
CA PRO A 909 23.69 20.54 -3.25
C PRO A 909 24.85 19.58 -2.90
N LEU A 910 24.84 18.39 -3.51
CA LEU A 910 25.82 17.33 -3.32
C LEU A 910 26.46 16.93 -4.65
N GLU A 911 27.65 16.37 -4.58
CA GLU A 911 28.36 15.73 -5.69
C GLU A 911 28.91 14.37 -5.27
N ALA A 912 28.98 13.44 -6.21
CA ALA A 912 29.50 12.09 -6.02
C ALA A 912 30.73 11.85 -6.90
N ASN A 913 31.78 11.29 -6.32
CA ASN A 913 33.03 10.96 -7.01
C ASN A 913 33.45 9.52 -6.70
N ALA A 914 33.92 8.78 -7.70
CA ALA A 914 34.53 7.47 -7.48
C ALA A 914 35.84 7.62 -6.69
N VAL A 915 36.07 6.73 -5.73
CA VAL A 915 37.28 6.74 -4.90
C VAL A 915 38.26 5.70 -5.42
N ASP A 916 39.47 6.15 -5.75
CA ASP A 916 40.59 5.26 -6.00
C ASP A 916 41.33 4.98 -4.68
N VAL A 917 41.19 3.75 -4.20
CA VAL A 917 41.82 3.29 -2.95
C VAL A 917 43.34 3.36 -3.03
N THR A 918 43.94 3.20 -4.23
CA THR A 918 45.40 3.22 -4.39
C THR A 918 46.00 4.59 -4.09
N ILE A 919 45.25 5.67 -4.38
CA ILE A 919 45.67 7.04 -4.10
C ILE A 919 45.61 7.35 -2.60
N SER A 920 44.68 6.73 -1.88
CA SER A 920 44.46 6.96 -0.44
C SER A 920 45.55 6.35 0.44
N GLY A 921 46.40 5.47 -0.10
CA GLY A 921 47.51 4.82 0.60
C GLY A 921 47.11 3.60 1.44
N SER A 922 45.90 3.58 2.02
CA SER A 922 45.33 2.40 2.69
C SER A 922 43.81 2.37 2.57
N PHE A 923 43.23 1.17 2.65
CA PHE A 923 41.77 0.98 2.60
C PHE A 923 41.05 1.69 3.74
N ILE A 924 41.60 1.64 4.97
CA ILE A 924 40.98 2.33 6.11
C ILE A 924 40.97 3.84 5.91
N LYS A 925 42.03 4.41 5.33
CA LYS A 925 42.12 5.85 5.08
C LYS A 925 41.16 6.27 3.96
N ALA A 926 40.95 5.41 2.96
CA ALA A 926 39.93 5.61 1.94
C ALA A 926 38.49 5.58 2.52
N CYS A 927 38.28 4.83 3.61
CA CYS A 927 37.01 4.78 4.32
C CYS A 927 36.76 6.01 5.24
N CYS A 928 37.80 6.75 5.62
CA CYS A 928 37.66 7.89 6.51
C CYS A 928 37.03 9.09 5.79
N ASP A 929 35.94 9.60 6.34
CA ASP A 929 35.29 10.82 5.87
C ASP A 929 36.01 12.09 6.32
N GLU A 930 35.93 13.14 5.50
CA GLU A 930 36.45 14.46 5.85
C GLU A 930 35.46 15.20 6.74
N THR A 931 35.97 15.73 7.85
CA THR A 931 35.20 16.55 8.79
C THR A 931 35.78 17.95 8.87
N VAL A 932 34.91 18.96 8.87
CA VAL A 932 35.28 20.37 9.08
C VAL A 932 34.40 20.91 10.20
N ASN A 933 35.03 21.47 11.24
CA ASN A 933 34.36 21.96 12.45
C ASN A 933 33.43 20.92 13.12
N GLY A 934 33.83 19.64 13.09
CA GLY A 934 33.05 18.54 13.68
C GLY A 934 31.82 18.13 12.88
N LYS A 935 31.58 18.71 11.68
CA LYS A 935 30.52 18.28 10.77
C LYS A 935 31.14 17.49 9.60
N PRO A 936 30.52 16.36 9.18
CA PRO A 936 30.96 15.64 8.00
C PRO A 936 30.73 16.50 6.75
N VAL A 937 31.80 16.74 6.00
CA VAL A 937 31.75 17.40 4.68
C VAL A 937 31.62 16.36 3.57
N THR A 938 32.08 15.14 3.85
CA THR A 938 31.93 14.01 2.96
C THR A 938 31.33 12.81 3.67
N MET A 939 30.70 11.92 2.91
CA MET A 939 30.26 10.59 3.35
C MET A 939 30.59 9.55 2.29
N THR A 940 30.94 8.34 2.71
CA THR A 940 31.40 7.28 1.80
C THR A 940 30.40 6.13 1.68
N LEU A 941 30.18 5.66 0.45
CA LEU A 941 29.42 4.46 0.12
C LEU A 941 30.36 3.35 -0.36
N LEU A 942 30.08 2.11 0.05
CA LEU A 942 30.80 0.91 -0.37
C LEU A 942 29.84 -0.04 -1.11
N GLY A 943 30.17 -0.39 -2.34
CA GLY A 943 29.60 -1.55 -3.03
C GLY A 943 30.49 -2.77 -2.80
N TYR A 944 29.89 -3.92 -2.48
CA TYR A 944 30.66 -5.11 -2.11
C TYR A 944 29.95 -6.42 -2.52
N ASP A 945 30.75 -7.45 -2.78
CA ASP A 945 30.28 -8.83 -2.93
C ASP A 945 29.83 -9.34 -1.54
N THR A 946 28.60 -9.82 -1.48
CA THR A 946 27.98 -10.30 -0.24
C THR A 946 28.47 -11.70 0.14
N ARG A 947 29.11 -12.44 -0.76
CA ARG A 947 29.55 -13.82 -0.53
C ARG A 947 30.68 -13.96 0.48
N PRO A 948 31.76 -13.15 0.45
CA PRO A 948 32.81 -13.21 1.47
C PRO A 948 32.29 -12.89 2.88
N ILE A 949 31.38 -11.91 2.98
CA ILE A 949 30.91 -11.35 4.26
C ILE A 949 29.72 -12.13 4.84
N HIS A 950 28.68 -12.35 4.04
CA HIS A 950 27.43 -12.96 4.47
C HIS A 950 27.27 -14.42 4.02
N ARG A 951 28.17 -14.94 3.20
CA ARG A 951 28.13 -16.32 2.65
C ARG A 951 26.95 -16.60 1.73
N VAL A 952 26.28 -15.55 1.25
CA VAL A 952 25.22 -15.59 0.24
C VAL A 952 25.75 -14.91 -1.01
N ALA A 953 25.52 -15.47 -2.19
CA ALA A 953 25.95 -14.84 -3.44
C ALA A 953 25.06 -13.63 -3.76
N GLY A 954 25.68 -12.52 -4.18
CA GLY A 954 24.99 -11.30 -4.56
C GLY A 954 25.86 -10.06 -4.33
N PHE A 955 25.33 -8.90 -4.69
CA PHE A 955 25.98 -7.60 -4.51
C PHE A 955 25.09 -6.70 -3.65
N SER A 956 25.70 -5.88 -2.80
CA SER A 956 24.98 -4.84 -2.06
C SER A 956 25.80 -3.56 -1.94
N VAL A 957 25.14 -2.51 -1.47
CA VAL A 957 25.74 -1.20 -1.19
C VAL A 957 25.40 -0.80 0.24
N ALA A 958 26.39 -0.28 0.95
CA ALA A 958 26.25 0.20 2.32
C ALA A 958 26.91 1.58 2.50
N ALA A 959 26.37 2.39 3.41
CA ALA A 959 26.98 3.64 3.84
C ALA A 959 27.94 3.39 5.01
N ILE A 960 29.09 4.06 5.01
CA ILE A 960 30.01 4.01 6.15
C ILE A 960 29.38 4.76 7.32
N ASN A 961 29.16 4.05 8.42
CA ASN A 961 28.60 4.63 9.64
C ASN A 961 29.71 5.10 10.59
N ARG A 962 30.79 4.33 10.67
CA ARG A 962 31.91 4.56 11.58
C ARG A 962 33.15 3.80 11.11
N VAL A 963 34.32 4.41 11.33
CA VAL A 963 35.63 3.77 11.15
C VAL A 963 36.42 3.86 12.45
N ARG A 964 36.98 2.74 12.92
CA ARG A 964 37.80 2.67 14.14
C ARG A 964 39.10 1.92 13.90
N GLY A 965 40.14 2.29 14.65
CA GLY A 965 41.42 1.59 14.67
C GLY A 965 42.54 2.28 13.89
N THR A 966 43.58 1.51 13.57
CA THR A 966 44.80 1.98 12.89
C THR A 966 44.83 1.48 11.45
N GLU A 967 45.80 1.95 10.66
CA GLU A 967 46.01 1.52 9.28
C GLU A 967 46.15 0.00 9.08
N LYS A 968 46.61 -0.74 10.10
CA LYS A 968 46.82 -2.19 10.02
C LYS A 968 45.71 -3.00 10.66
N GLU A 969 45.12 -2.49 11.74
CA GLU A 969 44.07 -3.16 12.51
C GLU A 969 42.95 -2.16 12.78
N GLY A 970 41.85 -2.31 12.06
CA GLY A 970 40.68 -1.45 12.20
C GLY A 970 39.40 -2.14 11.79
N PHE A 971 38.30 -1.53 12.19
CA PHE A 971 36.94 -1.98 11.98
C PHE A 971 36.15 -0.89 11.25
N VAL A 972 35.28 -1.32 10.36
CA VAL A 972 34.35 -0.43 9.66
C VAL A 972 32.94 -0.92 9.96
N GLN A 973 32.13 -0.03 10.52
CA GLN A 973 30.70 -0.25 10.74
C GLN A 973 29.95 0.33 9.54
N LEU A 974 29.05 -0.47 8.99
CA LEU A 974 28.27 -0.15 7.81
C LEU A 974 26.78 -0.12 8.13
N VAL A 975 26.07 0.78 7.48
CA VAL A 975 24.61 0.82 7.42
C VAL A 975 24.18 0.31 6.06
N GLU A 976 23.45 -0.79 6.09
CA GLU A 976 23.23 -1.64 4.92
C GLU A 976 22.03 -1.17 4.08
N GLY A 977 22.24 -1.01 2.78
CA GLY A 977 21.18 -0.64 1.85
C GLY A 977 20.11 -1.72 1.69
N ASN A 978 20.45 -3.00 1.88
CA ASN A 978 19.49 -4.11 1.95
C ASN A 978 19.41 -4.73 3.36
N GLY A 979 19.06 -3.91 4.35
CA GLY A 979 19.00 -4.32 5.76
C GLY A 979 18.05 -5.50 6.06
N CYS A 980 17.05 -5.75 5.20
CA CYS A 980 16.14 -6.89 5.31
C CYS A 980 16.85 -8.24 5.15
N THR A 981 17.84 -8.33 4.26
CA THR A 981 18.56 -9.58 3.97
C THR A 981 19.82 -9.73 4.80
N PHE A 982 20.53 -8.62 5.04
CA PHE A 982 21.89 -8.65 5.57
C PHE A 982 22.05 -8.01 6.97
N GLY A 983 20.99 -7.39 7.50
CA GLY A 983 21.02 -6.67 8.77
C GLY A 983 21.23 -5.18 8.56
N SER A 984 20.50 -4.36 9.32
CA SER A 984 20.52 -2.89 9.15
C SER A 984 21.88 -2.25 9.42
N VAL A 985 22.59 -2.76 10.43
CA VAL A 985 23.90 -2.25 10.87
C VAL A 985 24.76 -3.44 11.26
N TRP A 986 25.99 -3.47 10.75
CA TRP A 986 26.97 -4.50 11.08
C TRP A 986 28.39 -3.96 10.98
N GLU A 987 29.34 -4.60 11.66
CA GLU A 987 30.75 -4.19 11.72
C GLU A 987 31.67 -5.34 11.32
N ARG A 988 32.72 -5.04 10.56
CA ARG A 988 33.73 -6.03 10.14
C ARG A 988 35.14 -5.46 10.21
N PRO A 989 36.16 -6.34 10.38
CA PRO A 989 37.55 -5.95 10.18
C PRO A 989 37.76 -5.36 8.78
N ALA A 990 38.50 -4.25 8.70
CA ALA A 990 38.78 -3.55 7.45
C ALA A 990 39.50 -4.45 6.43
N GLN A 991 40.34 -5.38 6.89
CA GLN A 991 41.02 -6.37 6.05
C GLN A 991 40.03 -7.32 5.38
N GLU A 992 39.00 -7.78 6.09
CA GLU A 992 37.98 -8.67 5.53
C GLU A 992 37.13 -7.93 4.49
N LEU A 993 36.76 -6.68 4.79
CA LEU A 993 36.00 -5.82 3.88
C LEU A 993 36.76 -5.47 2.61
N GLN A 994 38.06 -5.20 2.70
CA GLN A 994 38.87 -4.82 1.55
C GLN A 994 38.81 -5.87 0.42
N PHE A 995 38.72 -7.16 0.75
CA PHE A 995 38.59 -8.22 -0.25
C PHE A 995 37.19 -8.34 -0.87
N ALA A 996 36.17 -7.80 -0.21
CA ALA A 996 34.79 -7.88 -0.67
C ALA A 996 34.36 -6.61 -1.44
N VAL A 997 34.95 -5.46 -1.14
CA VAL A 997 34.59 -4.18 -1.76
C VAL A 997 34.98 -4.16 -3.24
N THR A 998 33.98 -3.91 -4.09
CA THR A 998 34.12 -3.78 -5.55
C THR A 998 33.87 -2.35 -6.03
N ALA A 999 33.20 -1.52 -5.23
CA ALA A 999 32.97 -0.10 -5.54
C ALA A 999 33.11 0.79 -4.30
N MET A 1000 33.62 2.01 -4.48
CA MET A 1000 33.72 3.01 -3.42
C MET A 1000 33.42 4.39 -3.99
N VAL A 1001 32.44 5.08 -3.40
CA VAL A 1001 31.97 6.40 -3.86
C VAL A 1001 31.95 7.38 -2.70
N ARG A 1002 32.55 8.55 -2.91
CA ARG A 1002 32.55 9.66 -1.96
C ARG A 1002 31.50 10.68 -2.37
N ILE A 1003 30.59 10.97 -1.45
CA ILE A 1003 29.62 12.06 -1.57
C ILE A 1003 30.18 13.27 -0.83
N ARG A 1004 30.10 14.46 -1.42
CA ARG A 1004 30.65 15.72 -0.89
C ARG A 1004 29.63 16.86 -1.06
N ARG A 1005 29.61 17.81 -0.12
CA ARG A 1005 28.86 19.07 -0.28
C ARG A 1005 29.51 19.96 -1.34
N ARG A 1006 28.70 20.47 -2.28
CA ARG A 1006 29.15 21.42 -3.31
C ARG A 1006 29.55 22.77 -2.72
#